data_AF-A0A9P5DZI6-F1
#
_entry.id   AF-A0A9P5DZI6-F1
#
_cell.length_a   1.000
_cell.length_b   1.000
_cell.length_c   1.000
_cell.angle_alpha   90.00
_cell.angle_beta   90.00
_cell.angle_gamma   90.00
#
_symmetry.space_group_name_H-M   'P 1'
#
loop_
_entity.id
_entity.type
_entity.pdbx_description
1 polymer ?
#
loop_
_entity_poly.entity_id
_entity_poly.type
_entity_poly.pdbx_seq_one_letter_code
_entity_poly.pdbx_strand_id
1 'polypeptide(L)'
;MVHVLQEYQAPRDFEGFGEEGFDPRWPNGARIAISFVLNYEEGGERNVLDGDAHSEPYLWEKGASGGHKDGTRYLNAEQDYEYGSRAGSWRILRLFKEFGWNFTTYAVGWALKRNPKYAKALVRDGHEIAIHGLRWLDIWNYSLEEEKKYIKENILMCKEASGEMPVGAYFGRGTPNTPLVFPQVWKELDAPFLWSSECYNDDVPYWQDIPWEKDLPAEERQGNLLIPYNYDCNDGKFHMSPGFGSSVGETYEQYLKNTFDCLYREGGKMMNIPMHTRIVGKPGRSEALRKFMLYVKEKPGVWVTTRRDIAKHMRKEFPYKPGSLGTDCDKAIVAQEPYPASYTRALEERIASLEQELAYSQDRRHEAKRRATRPVTPLQQQGAVWSPNPDLGDIVALISLGNPEEPAYIGPSSGLSLATILNDMVQATVWSKSLPEACTPKGQHPTSRGPDAEQGRDTQRRIEIEELIERSVKEPPDDELGARMVKAYVNQLHPRYPLLDPDGLWRLHAKRHELFAISSNRMTKQDQFGVFKLNLVYAIGATLVQLTDKKVPLVPEVGKLVLFPALLDDNGGEDMTLTTPPQSFYLAALRHISAARESRTMQNIEAMTLLVIYHLRSASSHGMWYMIGLAMRTCIDLGLHRKSNELNVSLDMIDRRRRLFWTVYSLERTIAISLGRPLSLPDRQIDVQLPEIRPDARNIGPTALCLFRLRRLESQIQDAIYRVDKPLQDMRPKMEGLYKSLQEWRAEMISEIPMSSPEVNYPLLHYHRAVRLLIQPFLPLMDPSDTYHTICLRSAGDICQAHKRLHQSLDYGHSFIAVQTVFVAGMTLVYALWRWTEQVWDARIADDIRACSLVLFVMSERAEWVRRYRDAFEVLVDGAMSRLTSRNIGVSCTSNNQEFTSSATSKIHGAKNGPELQSADDSLTPSGSGPELPSDFWQAGGSAAATSDWQGLDIVEEMRNWIDHPVWMPNFEML
;
A
#
# COMPACT_ATOMS: atom_id res chain seq x y z
N MET A 1 26.45 -11.29 7.20
CA MET A 1 26.96 -10.08 6.50
C MET A 1 27.43 -10.54 5.14
N VAL A 2 27.14 -9.78 4.08
CA VAL A 2 27.56 -10.12 2.72
C VAL A 2 29.07 -9.99 2.60
N HIS A 3 29.73 -11.00 2.02
CA HIS A 3 31.17 -10.97 1.79
C HIS A 3 31.49 -10.22 0.50
N VAL A 4 31.60 -8.89 0.58
CA VAL A 4 32.02 -8.06 -0.57
C VAL A 4 33.54 -8.03 -0.64
N LEU A 5 34.11 -8.53 -1.74
CA LEU A 5 35.55 -8.60 -1.96
C LEU A 5 35.97 -7.56 -3.01
N GLN A 6 36.83 -6.61 -2.62
CA GLN A 6 37.19 -5.45 -3.45
C GLN A 6 37.78 -5.83 -4.82
N GLU A 7 38.43 -6.99 -4.93
CA GLU A 7 38.95 -7.53 -6.18
C GLU A 7 37.84 -7.98 -7.16
N TYR A 8 36.65 -8.38 -6.67
CA TYR A 8 35.47 -8.69 -7.50
C TYR A 8 34.50 -7.51 -7.64
N GLN A 9 34.95 -6.27 -7.42
CA GLN A 9 34.11 -5.07 -7.58
C GLN A 9 34.57 -4.23 -8.78
N ALA A 10 33.75 -4.21 -9.84
CA ALA A 10 33.88 -3.24 -10.92
C ALA A 10 33.25 -1.89 -10.53
N PRO A 11 33.82 -0.75 -10.95
CA PRO A 11 33.17 0.55 -10.79
C PRO A 11 31.88 0.63 -11.61
N ARG A 12 30.99 1.56 -11.24
CA ARG A 12 29.81 1.88 -12.03
C ARG A 12 30.19 2.78 -13.19
N ASP A 13 29.92 2.34 -14.40
CA ASP A 13 29.90 3.18 -15.59
C ASP A 13 28.52 3.85 -15.72
N PHE A 14 28.52 5.14 -16.05
CA PHE A 14 27.33 5.96 -16.30
C PHE A 14 27.32 6.57 -17.71
N GLU A 15 28.42 6.45 -18.45
CA GLU A 15 28.60 7.01 -19.79
C GLU A 15 28.41 5.91 -20.85
N GLY A 16 28.98 4.72 -20.64
CA GLY A 16 28.87 3.59 -21.56
C GLY A 16 29.41 3.95 -22.94
N PHE A 17 28.54 3.93 -23.95
CA PHE A 17 28.84 4.39 -25.31
C PHE A 17 28.39 5.83 -25.63
N GLY A 18 27.82 6.55 -24.65
CA GLY A 18 27.41 7.95 -24.79
C GLY A 18 26.38 8.23 -25.89
N GLU A 19 26.38 9.47 -26.40
CA GLU A 19 25.45 9.93 -27.45
C GLU A 19 25.74 9.30 -28.82
N GLU A 20 27.01 9.01 -29.14
CA GLU A 20 27.39 8.36 -30.40
C GLU A 20 26.91 6.91 -30.48
N GLY A 21 26.79 6.24 -29.33
CA GLY A 21 26.39 4.85 -29.21
C GLY A 21 27.39 3.88 -29.85
N PHE A 22 26.94 2.64 -30.05
CA PHE A 22 27.75 1.60 -30.66
C PHE A 22 26.95 0.84 -31.71
N ASP A 23 27.57 0.60 -32.88
CA ASP A 23 27.04 -0.28 -33.91
C ASP A 23 27.73 -1.66 -33.84
N PRO A 24 27.04 -2.70 -33.33
CA PRO A 24 27.55 -4.06 -33.29
C PRO A 24 27.61 -4.74 -34.68
N ARG A 25 27.26 -4.05 -35.78
CA ARG A 25 27.37 -4.54 -37.17
C ARG A 25 26.79 -5.94 -37.34
N TRP A 26 25.52 -6.13 -36.98
CA TRP A 26 24.89 -7.45 -36.92
C TRP A 26 24.99 -8.23 -38.25
N PRO A 27 25.04 -9.58 -38.20
CA PRO A 27 25.15 -10.43 -39.38
C PRO A 27 24.15 -10.09 -40.48
N ASN A 28 24.61 -10.18 -41.74
CA ASN A 28 23.84 -9.87 -42.94
C ASN A 28 23.28 -8.43 -43.01
N GLY A 29 23.84 -7.49 -42.22
CA GLY A 29 23.34 -6.11 -42.15
C GLY A 29 21.99 -5.99 -41.46
N ALA A 30 21.70 -6.89 -40.51
CA ALA A 30 20.47 -6.82 -39.72
C ALA A 30 20.41 -5.51 -38.91
N ARG A 31 19.23 -4.86 -38.93
CA ARG A 31 18.98 -3.62 -38.18
C ARG A 31 18.89 -3.86 -36.68
N ILE A 32 18.36 -5.03 -36.28
CA ILE A 32 18.14 -5.39 -34.88
C ILE A 32 18.43 -6.88 -34.66
N ALA A 33 19.06 -7.19 -33.53
CA ALA A 33 19.12 -8.56 -33.01
C ALA A 33 17.99 -8.77 -32.00
N ILE A 34 17.30 -9.91 -32.02
CA ILE A 34 16.29 -10.25 -30.99
C ILE A 34 16.75 -11.52 -30.27
N SER A 35 16.93 -11.38 -28.96
CA SER A 35 17.25 -12.47 -28.05
C SER A 35 16.02 -12.82 -27.21
N PHE A 36 15.35 -13.92 -27.57
CA PHE A 36 14.34 -14.53 -26.72
C PHE A 36 15.01 -15.37 -25.63
N VAL A 37 14.55 -15.21 -24.38
CA VAL A 37 15.19 -15.78 -23.20
C VAL A 37 14.14 -16.51 -22.39
N LEU A 38 14.28 -17.83 -22.25
CA LEU A 38 13.31 -18.67 -21.55
C LEU A 38 13.90 -19.16 -20.22
N ASN A 39 13.44 -18.59 -19.12
CA ASN A 39 13.74 -19.06 -17.77
C ASN A 39 13.06 -20.42 -17.56
N TYR A 40 13.86 -21.43 -17.24
CA TYR A 40 13.43 -22.78 -16.90
C TYR A 40 13.84 -23.05 -15.45
N GLU A 41 12.91 -22.73 -14.55
CA GLU A 41 13.11 -22.70 -13.10
C GLU A 41 12.30 -23.78 -12.39
N GLU A 42 11.32 -24.35 -13.10
CA GLU A 42 10.28 -25.21 -12.58
C GLU A 42 10.79 -26.60 -12.15
N GLY A 43 10.68 -26.87 -10.85
CA GLY A 43 11.36 -27.95 -10.14
C GLY A 43 12.66 -27.51 -9.47
N GLY A 44 12.98 -26.23 -9.43
CA GLY A 44 14.16 -25.65 -8.79
C GLY A 44 13.85 -24.54 -7.77
N GLU A 45 12.61 -24.05 -7.73
CA GLU A 45 12.06 -23.09 -6.76
C GLU A 45 12.02 -23.61 -5.32
N ARG A 46 11.67 -22.75 -4.34
CA ARG A 46 11.53 -23.17 -2.93
C ARG A 46 10.44 -24.22 -2.75
N ASN A 47 10.82 -25.36 -2.18
CA ASN A 47 9.88 -26.41 -1.81
C ASN A 47 10.29 -27.10 -0.50
N VAL A 48 9.33 -27.32 0.39
CA VAL A 48 9.55 -28.01 1.67
C VAL A 48 9.98 -29.48 1.47
N LEU A 49 9.60 -30.12 0.36
CA LEU A 49 10.11 -31.44 -0.04
C LEU A 49 11.62 -31.44 -0.34
N ASP A 50 12.18 -30.28 -0.69
CA ASP A 50 13.59 -30.08 -1.02
C ASP A 50 14.40 -29.53 0.16
N GLY A 51 13.78 -29.45 1.35
CA GLY A 51 14.40 -28.98 2.60
C GLY A 51 14.28 -27.49 2.86
N ASP A 52 13.55 -26.73 2.03
CA ASP A 52 13.36 -25.29 2.24
C ASP A 52 12.37 -25.00 3.39
N ALA A 53 12.62 -23.93 4.16
CA ALA A 53 11.82 -23.58 5.33
C ALA A 53 10.36 -23.19 5.00
N HIS A 54 10.11 -22.71 3.78
CA HIS A 54 8.79 -22.30 3.32
C HIS A 54 8.62 -22.60 1.83
N SER A 55 7.37 -22.63 1.37
CA SER A 55 6.99 -22.75 -0.05
C SER A 55 7.26 -21.45 -0.83
N GLU A 56 7.41 -21.55 -2.16
CA GLU A 56 7.74 -20.40 -3.01
C GLU A 56 6.65 -19.31 -3.06
N PRO A 57 6.96 -18.05 -2.67
CA PRO A 57 6.03 -16.92 -2.81
C PRO A 57 6.00 -16.26 -4.21
N TYR A 58 7.04 -16.42 -5.04
CA TYR A 58 7.29 -15.55 -6.19
C TYR A 58 6.86 -16.12 -7.54
N LEU A 59 6.52 -15.24 -8.50
CA LEU A 59 6.18 -15.55 -9.90
C LEU A 59 5.29 -16.79 -10.13
N TRP A 60 4.11 -16.77 -9.50
CA TRP A 60 3.00 -17.69 -9.78
C TRP A 60 1.68 -16.90 -9.81
N GLU A 61 0.58 -17.48 -10.29
CA GLU A 61 -0.63 -16.70 -10.65
C GLU A 61 -1.25 -15.80 -9.56
N LYS A 62 -1.05 -16.08 -8.27
CA LYS A 62 -1.51 -15.18 -7.18
C LYS A 62 -0.49 -14.08 -6.82
N GLY A 63 0.75 -14.19 -7.26
CA GLY A 63 1.84 -13.25 -6.97
C GLY A 63 1.94 -12.90 -5.48
N ALA A 64 2.17 -11.62 -5.19
CA ALA A 64 2.24 -11.11 -3.82
C ALA A 64 0.97 -11.34 -2.98
N SER A 65 -0.22 -11.48 -3.62
CA SER A 65 -1.47 -11.78 -2.90
C SER A 65 -1.59 -13.25 -2.47
N GLY A 66 -0.77 -14.13 -3.05
CA GLY A 66 -0.76 -15.56 -2.74
C GLY A 66 -0.05 -15.91 -1.44
N GLY A 67 0.96 -15.12 -1.07
CA GLY A 67 1.87 -15.38 0.05
C GLY A 67 2.70 -16.66 -0.12
N HIS A 68 3.37 -17.07 0.96
CA HIS A 68 3.96 -18.40 1.13
C HIS A 68 3.25 -19.16 2.28
N LYS A 69 3.70 -20.39 2.53
CA LYS A 69 3.36 -21.20 3.69
C LYS A 69 4.64 -21.74 4.33
N ASP A 70 4.80 -21.50 5.62
CA ASP A 70 5.95 -21.94 6.43
C ASP A 70 5.81 -23.40 6.85
N GLY A 71 6.93 -24.14 6.81
CA GLY A 71 7.01 -25.54 7.23
C GLY A 71 6.11 -26.53 6.46
N THR A 72 5.36 -26.08 5.47
CA THR A 72 4.39 -26.89 4.72
C THR A 72 4.32 -26.52 3.24
N ARG A 73 3.88 -27.50 2.45
CA ARG A 73 3.73 -27.39 0.99
C ARG A 73 2.57 -26.47 0.63
N TYR A 74 2.72 -25.72 -0.46
CA TYR A 74 1.65 -24.89 -1.01
C TYR A 74 1.25 -25.40 -2.39
N LEU A 75 0.38 -26.41 -2.40
CA LEU A 75 0.00 -27.17 -3.60
C LEU A 75 -0.44 -26.29 -4.79
N ASN A 76 -1.05 -25.13 -4.54
CA ASN A 76 -1.45 -24.20 -5.60
C ASN A 76 -0.26 -23.57 -6.33
N ALA A 77 0.78 -23.18 -5.59
CA ALA A 77 2.02 -22.63 -6.18
C ALA A 77 2.80 -23.75 -6.88
N GLU A 78 2.93 -24.91 -6.24
CA GLU A 78 3.58 -26.09 -6.81
C GLU A 78 2.94 -26.52 -8.15
N GLN A 79 1.61 -26.62 -8.21
CA GLN A 79 0.90 -26.99 -9.45
C GLN A 79 1.02 -25.92 -10.55
N ASP A 80 1.24 -24.66 -10.19
CA ASP A 80 1.47 -23.58 -11.15
C ASP A 80 2.89 -23.63 -11.74
N TYR A 81 3.89 -23.96 -10.92
CA TYR A 81 5.24 -24.29 -11.37
C TYR A 81 5.25 -25.60 -12.19
N GLU A 82 4.53 -26.64 -11.77
CA GLU A 82 4.34 -27.86 -12.56
C GLU A 82 3.71 -27.58 -13.93
N TYR A 83 2.83 -26.58 -14.06
CA TYR A 83 2.28 -26.19 -15.37
C TYR A 83 3.38 -25.77 -16.36
N GLY A 84 4.38 -25.00 -15.89
CA GLY A 84 5.51 -24.57 -16.70
C GLY A 84 6.30 -25.76 -17.24
N SER A 85 6.79 -26.62 -16.34
CA SER A 85 7.59 -27.80 -16.73
C SER A 85 6.81 -28.83 -17.57
N ARG A 86 5.52 -29.05 -17.29
CA ARG A 86 4.69 -30.09 -17.94
C ARG A 86 4.03 -29.66 -19.24
N ALA A 87 3.66 -28.39 -19.40
CA ALA A 87 2.83 -27.92 -20.51
C ALA A 87 3.34 -26.64 -21.18
N GLY A 88 3.76 -25.65 -20.39
CA GLY A 88 4.25 -24.36 -20.89
C GLY A 88 5.53 -24.50 -21.72
N SER A 89 6.54 -25.17 -21.17
CA SER A 89 7.83 -25.49 -21.80
C SER A 89 7.67 -26.08 -23.21
N TRP A 90 6.86 -27.14 -23.34
CA TRP A 90 6.57 -27.80 -24.61
C TRP A 90 5.72 -26.96 -25.56
N ARG A 91 4.90 -26.04 -25.05
CA ARG A 91 4.15 -25.08 -25.89
C ARG A 91 5.10 -24.07 -26.52
N ILE A 92 6.01 -23.48 -25.74
CA ILE A 92 7.01 -22.54 -26.25
C ILE A 92 7.97 -23.24 -27.23
N LEU A 93 8.45 -24.44 -26.92
CA LEU A 93 9.32 -25.20 -27.83
C LEU A 93 8.62 -25.53 -29.19
N ARG A 94 7.31 -25.84 -29.19
CA ARG A 94 6.54 -25.98 -30.44
C ARG A 94 6.35 -24.65 -31.17
N LEU A 95 6.13 -23.55 -30.45
CA LEU A 95 5.99 -22.22 -31.02
C LEU A 95 7.27 -21.76 -31.71
N PHE A 96 8.44 -21.88 -31.08
CA PHE A 96 9.71 -21.53 -31.73
C PHE A 96 10.00 -22.40 -32.95
N LYS A 97 9.61 -23.67 -32.92
CA LYS A 97 9.67 -24.58 -34.07
C LYS A 97 8.73 -24.20 -35.23
N GLU A 98 7.60 -23.54 -34.97
CA GLU A 98 6.71 -22.98 -36.01
C GLU A 98 7.41 -21.88 -36.83
N PHE A 99 8.28 -21.11 -36.17
CA PHE A 99 9.02 -20.00 -36.79
C PHE A 99 10.39 -20.40 -37.31
N GLY A 100 10.93 -21.55 -36.88
CA GLY A 100 12.30 -21.97 -37.18
C GLY A 100 13.34 -21.11 -36.45
N TRP A 101 12.99 -20.62 -35.25
CA TRP A 101 13.82 -19.73 -34.44
C TRP A 101 14.37 -20.44 -33.21
N ASN A 102 15.50 -19.96 -32.71
CA ASN A 102 16.13 -20.44 -31.48
C ASN A 102 16.06 -19.36 -30.38
N PHE A 103 16.07 -19.82 -29.12
CA PHE A 103 16.08 -18.98 -27.93
C PHE A 103 17.19 -19.47 -26.98
N THR A 104 17.54 -18.63 -26.01
CA THR A 104 18.46 -18.99 -24.93
C THR A 104 17.65 -19.43 -23.70
N THR A 105 17.95 -20.62 -23.17
CA THR A 105 17.33 -21.14 -21.95
C THR A 105 18.18 -20.76 -20.75
N TYR A 106 17.58 -20.10 -19.77
CA TYR A 106 18.19 -19.82 -18.46
C TYR A 106 17.77 -20.94 -17.53
N ALA A 107 18.64 -21.95 -17.39
CA ALA A 107 18.30 -23.21 -16.75
C ALA A 107 18.79 -23.28 -15.30
N VAL A 108 17.85 -23.46 -14.37
CA VAL A 108 18.18 -23.85 -12.99
C VAL A 108 18.65 -25.31 -13.00
N GLY A 109 19.82 -25.59 -12.43
CA GLY A 109 20.45 -26.91 -12.50
C GLY A 109 19.54 -28.06 -12.04
N TRP A 110 18.90 -27.90 -10.87
CA TRP A 110 17.96 -28.90 -10.33
C TRP A 110 16.71 -29.08 -11.19
N ALA A 111 16.13 -27.99 -11.71
CA ALA A 111 14.96 -28.05 -12.59
C ALA A 111 15.28 -28.86 -13.85
N LEU A 112 16.45 -28.60 -14.46
CA LEU A 112 16.89 -29.29 -15.66
C LEU A 112 17.24 -30.77 -15.38
N LYS A 113 17.86 -31.07 -14.22
CA LYS A 113 18.13 -32.44 -13.76
C LYS A 113 16.87 -33.25 -13.50
N ARG A 114 15.79 -32.61 -13.01
CA ARG A 114 14.46 -33.24 -12.84
C ARG A 114 13.74 -33.50 -14.16
N ASN A 115 14.00 -32.69 -15.19
CA ASN A 115 13.39 -32.87 -16.53
C ASN A 115 14.44 -33.00 -17.66
N PRO A 116 15.28 -34.06 -17.66
CA PRO A 116 16.32 -34.25 -18.67
C PRO A 116 15.76 -34.54 -20.06
N LYS A 117 14.48 -34.90 -20.17
CA LYS A 117 13.77 -35.03 -21.46
C LYS A 117 13.61 -33.67 -22.15
N TYR A 118 13.34 -32.61 -21.38
CA TYR A 118 13.29 -31.25 -21.91
C TYR A 118 14.69 -30.73 -22.23
N ALA A 119 15.68 -30.97 -21.37
CA ALA A 119 17.09 -30.64 -21.62
C ALA A 119 17.59 -31.19 -22.98
N LYS A 120 17.33 -32.47 -23.25
CA LYS A 120 17.68 -33.11 -24.53
C LYS A 120 16.86 -32.59 -25.72
N ALA A 121 15.64 -32.11 -25.50
CA ALA A 121 14.85 -31.49 -26.56
C ALA A 121 15.39 -30.11 -26.95
N LEU A 122 15.87 -29.31 -25.98
CA LEU A 122 16.54 -28.03 -26.23
C LEU A 122 17.76 -28.21 -27.12
N VAL A 123 18.68 -29.11 -26.75
CA VAL A 123 19.89 -29.41 -27.53
C VAL A 123 19.55 -29.96 -28.92
N ARG A 124 18.58 -30.89 -29.02
CA ARG A 124 18.12 -31.46 -30.31
C ARG A 124 17.62 -30.39 -31.26
N ASP A 125 16.86 -29.42 -30.76
CA ASP A 125 16.25 -28.37 -31.58
C ASP A 125 17.16 -27.12 -31.72
N GLY A 126 18.38 -27.15 -31.15
CA GLY A 126 19.41 -26.12 -31.29
C GLY A 126 19.25 -24.89 -30.38
N HIS A 127 18.43 -24.99 -29.32
CA HIS A 127 18.28 -23.92 -28.33
C HIS A 127 19.50 -23.87 -27.39
N GLU A 128 19.97 -22.67 -27.04
CA GLU A 128 21.08 -22.53 -26.10
C GLU A 128 20.64 -22.89 -24.68
N ILE A 129 21.56 -23.46 -23.89
CA ILE A 129 21.43 -23.60 -22.44
C ILE A 129 22.54 -22.78 -21.76
N ALA A 130 22.12 -21.84 -20.91
CA ALA A 130 22.94 -21.03 -20.02
C ALA A 130 22.53 -21.31 -18.57
N ILE A 131 23.44 -21.13 -17.62
CA ILE A 131 23.16 -21.47 -16.21
C ILE A 131 22.35 -20.38 -15.50
N HIS A 132 21.41 -20.78 -14.64
CA HIS A 132 20.55 -19.88 -13.86
C HIS A 132 20.35 -20.31 -12.41
N GLY A 133 21.43 -20.38 -11.64
CA GLY A 133 21.43 -20.88 -10.26
C GLY A 133 21.30 -22.42 -10.17
N LEU A 134 21.89 -23.03 -9.15
CA LEU A 134 21.74 -24.48 -8.92
C LEU A 134 20.29 -24.80 -8.50
N ARG A 135 19.73 -23.92 -7.65
CA ARG A 135 18.33 -23.79 -7.26
C ARG A 135 17.89 -22.35 -7.55
N TRP A 136 16.59 -22.09 -7.61
CA TRP A 136 16.06 -20.74 -7.79
C TRP A 136 15.85 -20.05 -6.43
N LEU A 137 16.95 -19.84 -5.73
CA LEU A 137 17.01 -19.26 -4.39
C LEU A 137 17.72 -17.91 -4.41
N ASP A 138 17.62 -17.19 -3.30
CA ASP A 138 18.46 -16.05 -3.03
C ASP A 138 19.76 -16.52 -2.35
N ILE A 139 20.92 -16.26 -2.97
CA ILE A 139 22.24 -16.63 -2.44
C ILE A 139 23.02 -15.44 -1.88
N TRP A 140 22.38 -14.29 -1.64
CA TRP A 140 22.99 -13.04 -1.16
C TRP A 140 23.96 -13.16 0.03
N ASN A 141 23.75 -14.16 0.89
CA ASN A 141 24.56 -14.40 2.09
C ASN A 141 25.72 -15.42 1.92
N TYR A 142 25.94 -15.97 0.72
CA TYR A 142 27.00 -16.96 0.49
C TYR A 142 28.40 -16.32 0.60
N SER A 143 29.38 -17.11 1.06
CA SER A 143 30.80 -16.80 0.92
C SER A 143 31.30 -17.09 -0.50
N LEU A 144 32.45 -16.51 -0.88
CA LEU A 144 33.06 -16.71 -2.21
C LEU A 144 33.23 -18.20 -2.56
N GLU A 145 33.67 -19.03 -1.61
CA GLU A 145 33.94 -20.45 -1.86
C GLU A 145 32.66 -21.27 -1.99
N GLU A 146 31.60 -20.92 -1.24
CA GLU A 146 30.26 -21.49 -1.42
C GLU A 146 29.67 -21.10 -2.78
N GLU A 147 29.84 -19.83 -3.18
CA GLU A 147 29.40 -19.30 -4.46
C GLU A 147 30.11 -19.98 -5.65
N LYS A 148 31.45 -20.07 -5.63
CA LYS A 148 32.24 -20.80 -6.63
C LYS A 148 31.77 -22.25 -6.75
N LYS A 149 31.61 -22.94 -5.63
CA LYS A 149 31.12 -24.33 -5.59
C LYS A 149 29.72 -24.43 -6.20
N TYR A 150 28.82 -23.53 -5.84
CA TYR A 150 27.45 -23.48 -6.33
C TYR A 150 27.37 -23.26 -7.84
N ILE A 151 28.17 -22.33 -8.38
CA ILE A 151 28.32 -22.10 -9.83
C ILE A 151 28.86 -23.35 -10.52
N LYS A 152 29.93 -23.95 -9.97
CA LYS A 152 30.59 -25.15 -10.51
C LYS A 152 29.65 -26.35 -10.57
N GLU A 153 28.91 -26.61 -9.49
CA GLU A 153 27.89 -27.67 -9.44
C GLU A 153 26.76 -27.42 -10.44
N ASN A 154 26.34 -26.17 -10.64
CA ASN A 154 25.30 -25.81 -11.62
C ASN A 154 25.74 -26.08 -13.07
N ILE A 155 26.97 -25.68 -13.44
CA ILE A 155 27.54 -25.95 -14.77
C ILE A 155 27.57 -27.46 -15.04
N LEU A 156 28.10 -28.23 -14.08
CA LEU A 156 28.22 -29.69 -14.19
C LEU A 156 26.85 -30.38 -14.25
N MET A 157 25.87 -29.90 -13.48
CA MET A 157 24.51 -30.44 -13.48
C MET A 157 23.76 -30.14 -14.78
N CYS A 158 23.90 -28.93 -15.32
CA CYS A 158 23.36 -28.57 -16.63
C CYS A 158 24.00 -29.41 -17.75
N LYS A 159 25.32 -29.64 -17.68
CA LYS A 159 26.06 -30.51 -18.60
C LYS A 159 25.64 -31.98 -18.51
N GLU A 160 25.43 -32.50 -17.29
CA GLU A 160 24.92 -33.87 -17.05
C GLU A 160 23.53 -34.07 -17.68
N ALA A 161 22.63 -33.11 -17.49
CA ALA A 161 21.24 -33.21 -17.97
C ALA A 161 21.11 -33.05 -19.50
N SER A 162 21.88 -32.13 -20.09
CA SER A 162 21.78 -31.77 -21.52
C SER A 162 22.74 -32.54 -22.43
N GLY A 163 23.93 -32.90 -21.92
CA GLY A 163 25.06 -33.40 -22.71
C GLY A 163 25.97 -32.30 -23.27
N GLU A 164 25.65 -31.02 -23.06
CA GLU A 164 26.36 -29.87 -23.64
C GLU A 164 26.95 -28.98 -22.54
N MET A 165 28.12 -28.38 -22.77
CA MET A 165 28.72 -27.44 -21.82
C MET A 165 28.01 -26.07 -21.90
N PRO A 166 27.45 -25.54 -20.81
CA PRO A 166 26.96 -24.15 -20.78
C PRO A 166 28.11 -23.16 -21.00
N VAL A 167 27.87 -22.16 -21.85
CA VAL A 167 28.86 -21.15 -22.26
C VAL A 167 28.51 -19.73 -21.83
N GLY A 168 27.40 -19.57 -21.10
CA GLY A 168 26.97 -18.29 -20.56
C GLY A 168 26.19 -18.42 -19.25
N ALA A 169 26.03 -17.30 -18.57
CA ALA A 169 25.53 -17.24 -17.20
C ALA A 169 24.61 -16.05 -16.94
N TYR A 170 23.59 -16.28 -16.11
CA TYR A 170 22.78 -15.25 -15.48
C TYR A 170 22.12 -15.84 -14.24
N PHE A 171 22.32 -15.30 -13.04
CA PHE A 171 21.63 -15.69 -11.81
C PHE A 171 20.58 -14.66 -11.40
N GLY A 172 20.87 -13.36 -11.53
CA GLY A 172 20.01 -12.24 -11.12
C GLY A 172 19.84 -12.07 -9.61
N ARG A 173 19.74 -13.17 -8.85
CA ARG A 173 19.72 -13.25 -7.38
C ARG A 173 21.07 -13.69 -6.80
N GLY A 174 22.16 -13.14 -7.36
CA GLY A 174 23.54 -13.41 -6.96
C GLY A 174 24.01 -12.56 -5.77
N THR A 175 25.26 -12.77 -5.35
CA THR A 175 26.02 -11.86 -4.48
C THR A 175 26.56 -10.66 -5.29
N PRO A 176 27.06 -9.60 -4.64
CA PRO A 176 27.81 -8.53 -5.32
C PRO A 176 29.09 -8.98 -6.05
N ASN A 177 29.56 -10.23 -5.85
CA ASN A 177 30.72 -10.78 -6.56
C ASN A 177 30.29 -11.61 -7.79
N THR A 178 29.06 -12.15 -7.84
CA THR A 178 28.58 -13.09 -8.90
C THR A 178 28.94 -12.71 -10.33
N PRO A 179 28.76 -11.45 -10.80
CA PRO A 179 29.03 -11.08 -12.19
C PRO A 179 30.47 -11.39 -12.63
N LEU A 180 31.37 -11.38 -11.65
CA LEU A 180 32.80 -11.48 -11.78
C LEU A 180 33.33 -12.85 -11.30
N VAL A 181 32.63 -13.59 -10.43
CA VAL A 181 33.01 -14.99 -10.11
C VAL A 181 32.84 -15.93 -11.32
N PHE A 182 31.93 -15.65 -12.26
CA PHE A 182 31.71 -16.53 -13.43
C PHE A 182 32.97 -16.80 -14.28
N PRO A 183 33.71 -15.80 -14.84
CA PRO A 183 34.94 -16.07 -15.59
C PRO A 183 35.95 -16.97 -14.85
N GLN A 184 36.10 -16.78 -13.53
CA GLN A 184 37.01 -17.56 -12.70
C GLN A 184 36.60 -19.04 -12.63
N VAL A 185 35.32 -19.34 -12.38
CA VAL A 185 34.85 -20.72 -12.24
C VAL A 185 34.92 -21.49 -13.56
N TRP A 186 34.70 -20.84 -14.71
CA TRP A 186 34.92 -21.48 -16.01
C TRP A 186 36.40 -21.74 -16.31
N LYS A 187 37.29 -20.81 -15.91
CA LYS A 187 38.75 -20.99 -16.00
C LYS A 187 39.24 -22.15 -15.13
N GLU A 188 38.68 -22.32 -13.92
CA GLU A 188 38.92 -23.49 -13.05
C GLU A 188 38.37 -24.82 -13.60
N LEU A 189 37.42 -24.77 -14.55
CA LEU A 189 36.80 -25.94 -15.18
C LEU A 189 37.41 -26.31 -16.53
N ASP A 190 38.40 -25.54 -17.02
CA ASP A 190 38.93 -25.63 -18.40
C ASP A 190 37.80 -25.61 -19.45
N ALA A 191 36.83 -24.70 -19.25
CA ALA A 191 35.59 -24.63 -20.02
C ALA A 191 35.46 -23.28 -20.75
N PRO A 192 34.93 -23.25 -21.99
CA PRO A 192 34.76 -22.01 -22.74
C PRO A 192 33.64 -21.14 -22.14
N PHE A 193 34.02 -19.99 -21.58
CA PHE A 193 33.08 -18.94 -21.18
C PHE A 193 32.95 -17.90 -22.29
N LEU A 194 31.73 -17.63 -22.74
CA LEU A 194 31.47 -16.67 -23.82
C LEU A 194 30.85 -15.36 -23.33
N TRP A 195 29.90 -15.40 -22.39
CA TRP A 195 29.13 -14.20 -21.99
C TRP A 195 28.46 -14.31 -20.61
N SER A 196 28.21 -13.16 -19.97
CA SER A 196 27.35 -13.00 -18.78
C SER A 196 26.21 -12.02 -19.08
N SER A 197 25.06 -12.17 -18.42
CA SER A 197 23.96 -11.20 -18.48
C SER A 197 23.63 -10.56 -17.13
N GLU A 198 24.58 -10.52 -16.19
CA GLU A 198 24.46 -9.77 -14.92
C GLU A 198 24.55 -8.25 -15.10
N CYS A 199 23.71 -7.70 -15.98
CA CYS A 199 23.70 -6.30 -16.40
C CYS A 199 22.33 -5.95 -17.02
N TYR A 200 21.92 -4.69 -16.86
CA TYR A 200 20.57 -4.22 -17.21
C TYR A 200 20.56 -2.79 -17.80
N ASN A 201 21.71 -2.34 -18.31
CA ASN A 201 22.07 -0.93 -18.43
C ASN A 201 22.45 -0.47 -19.84
N ASP A 202 22.23 -1.29 -20.87
CA ASP A 202 22.50 -0.93 -22.26
C ASP A 202 21.61 -1.74 -23.23
N ASP A 203 21.46 -1.27 -24.47
CA ASP A 203 20.76 -1.89 -25.59
C ASP A 203 21.73 -2.59 -26.58
N VAL A 204 23.00 -2.74 -26.21
CA VAL A 204 24.03 -3.49 -26.95
C VAL A 204 24.98 -4.27 -26.02
N PRO A 205 25.63 -5.35 -26.49
CA PRO A 205 26.65 -6.05 -25.70
C PRO A 205 27.95 -5.25 -25.56
N TYR A 206 28.63 -5.41 -24.43
CA TYR A 206 29.88 -4.72 -24.15
C TYR A 206 30.83 -5.56 -23.28
N TRP A 207 32.13 -5.39 -23.47
CA TRP A 207 33.18 -5.90 -22.59
C TRP A 207 33.30 -5.12 -21.28
N GLN A 208 33.51 -5.84 -20.18
CA GLN A 208 33.90 -5.31 -18.88
C GLN A 208 35.29 -5.82 -18.52
N ASP A 209 36.17 -4.92 -18.10
CA ASP A 209 37.49 -5.26 -17.56
C ASP A 209 37.35 -6.03 -16.23
N ILE A 210 38.11 -7.12 -16.11
CA ILE A 210 38.12 -7.97 -14.92
C ILE A 210 39.17 -7.45 -13.92
N PRO A 211 38.82 -7.04 -12.69
CA PRO A 211 39.78 -6.31 -11.84
C PRO A 211 40.98 -7.16 -11.37
N TRP A 212 40.83 -8.46 -11.12
CA TRP A 212 41.98 -9.35 -10.79
C TRP A 212 42.79 -9.80 -12.03
N GLU A 213 42.37 -9.45 -13.25
CA GLU A 213 43.21 -9.59 -14.45
C GLU A 213 44.11 -8.36 -14.67
N LYS A 214 43.99 -7.30 -13.85
CA LYS A 214 44.74 -6.05 -14.00
C LYS A 214 46.26 -6.21 -13.96
N ASP A 215 46.77 -7.19 -13.21
CA ASP A 215 48.21 -7.45 -13.08
C ASP A 215 48.72 -8.50 -14.08
N LEU A 216 47.83 -9.13 -14.87
CA LEU A 216 48.21 -10.05 -15.94
C LEU A 216 48.72 -9.31 -17.18
N PRO A 217 49.60 -9.93 -18.00
CA PRO A 217 49.96 -9.42 -19.33
C PRO A 217 48.71 -9.17 -20.18
N ALA A 218 48.72 -8.12 -21.00
CA ALA A 218 47.56 -7.74 -21.83
C ALA A 218 47.07 -8.86 -22.75
N GLU A 219 47.97 -9.77 -23.16
CA GLU A 219 47.69 -10.94 -24.01
C GLU A 219 46.97 -12.08 -23.26
N GLU A 220 47.04 -12.12 -21.93
CA GLU A 220 46.42 -13.15 -21.08
C GLU A 220 45.06 -12.73 -20.52
N ARG A 221 44.69 -11.45 -20.63
CA ARG A 221 43.39 -10.92 -20.14
C ARG A 221 42.29 -11.33 -21.09
N GLN A 222 41.20 -11.88 -20.53
CA GLN A 222 40.09 -12.40 -21.32
C GLN A 222 38.89 -11.46 -21.33
N GLY A 223 38.73 -10.65 -20.27
CA GLY A 223 37.58 -9.75 -20.11
C GLY A 223 36.26 -10.50 -19.93
N ASN A 224 35.24 -9.78 -19.46
CA ASN A 224 33.88 -10.31 -19.28
C ASN A 224 32.97 -9.71 -20.35
N LEU A 225 32.47 -10.52 -21.30
CA LEU A 225 31.50 -10.01 -22.28
C LEU A 225 30.11 -9.99 -21.63
N LEU A 226 29.62 -8.78 -21.37
CA LEU A 226 28.28 -8.52 -20.86
C LEU A 226 27.29 -8.40 -22.02
N ILE A 227 26.19 -9.14 -21.92
CA ILE A 227 25.04 -9.04 -22.82
C ILE A 227 23.84 -8.60 -21.97
N PRO A 228 23.41 -7.33 -22.01
CA PRO A 228 22.34 -6.80 -21.18
C PRO A 228 21.04 -7.61 -21.22
N TYR A 229 20.38 -7.67 -20.07
CA TYR A 229 19.06 -8.25 -19.83
C TYR A 229 18.11 -7.17 -19.28
N ASN A 230 16.82 -7.49 -19.08
CA ASN A 230 15.82 -6.46 -18.75
C ASN A 230 14.61 -6.98 -17.96
N TYR A 231 13.89 -6.05 -17.34
CA TYR A 231 12.70 -6.30 -16.50
C TYR A 231 11.41 -5.68 -17.06
N ASP A 232 11.47 -4.96 -18.18
CA ASP A 232 10.35 -4.26 -18.81
C ASP A 232 9.64 -5.15 -19.85
N CYS A 233 10.35 -5.68 -20.86
CA CYS A 233 9.81 -6.62 -21.86
C CYS A 233 9.65 -8.06 -21.32
N ASN A 234 9.67 -8.20 -20.00
CA ASN A 234 9.75 -9.45 -19.25
C ASN A 234 8.35 -9.92 -18.84
N ASP A 235 7.94 -11.13 -19.23
CA ASP A 235 6.61 -11.65 -18.91
C ASP A 235 6.36 -11.82 -17.39
N GLY A 236 7.38 -11.83 -16.54
CA GLY A 236 7.25 -11.78 -15.08
C GLY A 236 6.42 -10.57 -14.59
N LYS A 237 6.32 -9.51 -15.41
CA LYS A 237 5.40 -8.38 -15.18
C LYS A 237 3.92 -8.75 -15.15
N PHE A 238 3.49 -9.93 -15.61
CA PHE A 238 2.12 -10.42 -15.38
C PHE A 238 1.82 -10.73 -13.90
N HIS A 239 2.86 -10.98 -13.08
CA HIS A 239 2.74 -11.36 -11.67
C HIS A 239 3.36 -10.34 -10.69
N MET A 240 3.98 -9.28 -11.21
CA MET A 240 4.58 -8.19 -10.42
C MET A 240 3.75 -6.91 -10.52
N SER A 241 3.61 -6.17 -9.42
CA SER A 241 2.94 -4.86 -9.39
C SER A 241 3.96 -3.72 -9.23
N PRO A 242 3.93 -2.65 -10.04
CA PRO A 242 3.14 -2.49 -11.26
C PRO A 242 3.71 -3.29 -12.44
N GLY A 243 2.82 -3.80 -13.29
CA GLY A 243 3.15 -4.63 -14.44
C GLY A 243 1.98 -4.81 -15.41
N PHE A 244 2.09 -5.79 -16.30
CA PHE A 244 1.02 -6.15 -17.24
C PHE A 244 -0.17 -6.73 -16.45
N GLY A 245 -1.39 -6.28 -16.74
CA GLY A 245 -2.58 -6.81 -16.07
C GLY A 245 -2.61 -8.33 -16.22
N SER A 246 -2.74 -9.08 -15.11
CA SER A 246 -2.32 -10.48 -15.04
C SER A 246 -2.95 -11.40 -16.10
N SER A 247 -4.14 -11.07 -16.60
CA SER A 247 -4.86 -11.79 -17.65
C SER A 247 -4.86 -11.14 -19.05
N VAL A 248 -4.23 -9.97 -19.26
CA VAL A 248 -4.38 -9.14 -20.47
C VAL A 248 -3.15 -9.24 -21.39
N GLY A 249 -3.11 -10.27 -22.24
CA GLY A 249 -1.99 -10.55 -23.15
C GLY A 249 -1.70 -9.43 -24.15
N GLU A 250 -2.72 -8.69 -24.56
CA GLU A 250 -2.64 -7.57 -25.52
C GLU A 250 -1.73 -6.44 -25.02
N THR A 251 -1.65 -6.22 -23.71
CA THR A 251 -0.75 -5.19 -23.14
C THR A 251 0.72 -5.57 -23.31
N TYR A 252 1.05 -6.86 -23.16
CA TYR A 252 2.39 -7.38 -23.41
C TYR A 252 2.73 -7.37 -24.90
N GLU A 253 1.81 -7.83 -25.76
CA GLU A 253 1.97 -7.78 -27.23
C GLU A 253 2.27 -6.35 -27.72
N GLN A 254 1.48 -5.37 -27.29
CA GLN A 254 1.66 -3.98 -27.72
C GLN A 254 2.94 -3.36 -27.16
N TYR A 255 3.34 -3.72 -25.93
CA TYR A 255 4.60 -3.24 -25.36
C TYR A 255 5.80 -3.77 -26.15
N LEU A 256 5.83 -5.08 -26.45
CA LEU A 256 6.87 -5.67 -27.29
C LEU A 256 6.93 -5.03 -28.68
N LYS A 257 5.77 -4.76 -29.31
CA LYS A 257 5.71 -4.06 -30.61
C LYS A 257 6.31 -2.66 -30.53
N ASN A 258 5.96 -1.88 -29.51
CA ASN A 258 6.47 -0.52 -29.32
C ASN A 258 7.99 -0.50 -29.11
N THR A 259 8.52 -1.40 -28.28
CA THR A 259 9.97 -1.53 -28.05
C THR A 259 10.70 -1.98 -29.32
N PHE A 260 10.16 -2.97 -30.04
CA PHE A 260 10.70 -3.38 -31.33
C PHE A 260 10.76 -2.22 -32.33
N ASP A 261 9.66 -1.47 -32.50
CA ASP A 261 9.59 -0.38 -33.48
C ASP A 261 10.55 0.77 -33.14
N CYS A 262 10.84 1.01 -31.85
CA CYS A 262 11.86 1.98 -31.44
C CYS A 262 13.27 1.53 -31.84
N LEU A 263 13.68 0.35 -31.36
CA LEU A 263 15.01 -0.21 -31.59
C LEU A 263 15.28 -0.53 -33.07
N TYR A 264 14.25 -0.91 -33.83
CA TYR A 264 14.35 -1.19 -35.28
C TYR A 264 14.51 0.09 -36.12
N ARG A 265 13.90 1.20 -35.66
CA ARG A 265 14.04 2.53 -36.25
C ARG A 265 15.44 3.09 -36.02
N GLU A 266 15.96 2.97 -34.80
CA GLU A 266 17.32 3.39 -34.44
C GLU A 266 18.38 2.54 -35.16
N GLY A 267 18.25 1.22 -35.10
CA GLY A 267 19.21 0.29 -35.69
C GLY A 267 20.48 0.10 -34.84
N GLY A 268 21.17 -1.01 -35.09
CA GLY A 268 22.38 -1.38 -34.34
C GLY A 268 22.11 -1.69 -32.85
N LYS A 269 20.89 -2.13 -32.50
CA LYS A 269 20.49 -2.45 -31.13
C LYS A 269 20.12 -3.93 -30.97
N MET A 270 20.03 -4.41 -29.74
CA MET A 270 19.43 -5.71 -29.42
C MET A 270 18.14 -5.55 -28.60
N MET A 271 17.12 -6.33 -28.94
CA MET A 271 15.89 -6.46 -28.16
C MET A 271 15.94 -7.72 -27.31
N ASN A 272 15.67 -7.55 -26.02
CA ASN A 272 15.65 -8.61 -25.03
C ASN A 272 14.20 -8.96 -24.67
N ILE A 273 13.83 -10.24 -24.80
CA ILE A 273 12.47 -10.72 -24.51
C ILE A 273 12.53 -11.88 -23.52
N PRO A 274 12.48 -11.57 -22.21
CA PRO A 274 12.44 -12.58 -21.16
C PRO A 274 11.06 -13.21 -20.97
N MET A 275 11.09 -14.51 -20.72
CA MET A 275 9.93 -15.39 -20.69
C MET A 275 10.10 -16.43 -19.58
N HIS A 276 9.02 -16.86 -18.93
CA HIS A 276 9.04 -17.96 -17.96
C HIS A 276 8.07 -19.06 -18.42
N THR A 277 8.44 -20.34 -18.31
CA THR A 277 7.60 -21.40 -18.90
C THR A 277 6.22 -21.50 -18.25
N ARG A 278 6.11 -21.22 -16.94
CA ARG A 278 4.81 -21.12 -16.25
C ARG A 278 3.99 -19.88 -16.57
N ILE A 279 4.59 -18.78 -17.05
CA ILE A 279 3.90 -17.50 -17.27
C ILE A 279 3.44 -17.34 -18.72
N VAL A 280 4.31 -16.95 -19.67
CA VAL A 280 3.93 -16.80 -21.10
C VAL A 280 3.53 -18.13 -21.72
N GLY A 281 3.94 -19.26 -21.15
CA GLY A 281 3.48 -20.59 -21.54
C GLY A 281 1.99 -20.87 -21.30
N LYS A 282 1.24 -19.99 -20.59
CA LYS A 282 -0.24 -20.08 -20.52
C LYS A 282 -0.86 -19.71 -21.88
N PRO A 283 -1.95 -20.35 -22.34
CA PRO A 283 -2.39 -20.27 -23.74
C PRO A 283 -2.65 -18.86 -24.28
N GLY A 284 -3.34 -18.00 -23.52
CA GLY A 284 -3.63 -16.62 -23.96
C GLY A 284 -2.38 -15.75 -24.06
N ARG A 285 -1.44 -15.89 -23.13
CA ARG A 285 -0.14 -15.18 -23.16
C ARG A 285 0.77 -15.72 -24.27
N SER A 286 0.72 -17.02 -24.54
CA SER A 286 1.43 -17.64 -25.68
C SER A 286 0.93 -17.12 -27.03
N GLU A 287 -0.37 -16.87 -27.19
CA GLU A 287 -0.89 -16.30 -28.45
C GLU A 287 -0.49 -14.82 -28.62
N ALA A 288 -0.45 -14.05 -27.55
CA ALA A 288 0.11 -12.68 -27.58
C ALA A 288 1.58 -12.67 -28.03
N LEU A 289 2.41 -13.57 -27.49
CA LEU A 289 3.78 -13.78 -27.95
C LEU A 289 3.82 -14.20 -29.42
N ARG A 290 2.98 -15.16 -29.85
CA ARG A 290 2.90 -15.63 -31.24
C ARG A 290 2.53 -14.52 -32.22
N LYS A 291 1.58 -13.63 -31.87
CA LYS A 291 1.23 -12.45 -32.67
C LYS A 291 2.40 -11.47 -32.80
N PHE A 292 3.19 -11.27 -31.73
CA PHE A 292 4.42 -10.50 -31.82
C PHE A 292 5.47 -11.18 -32.72
N MET A 293 5.64 -12.51 -32.63
CA MET A 293 6.55 -13.25 -33.52
C MET A 293 6.12 -13.15 -35.00
N LEU A 294 4.81 -13.18 -35.30
CA LEU A 294 4.29 -12.89 -36.65
C LEU A 294 4.67 -11.48 -37.12
N TYR A 295 4.44 -10.47 -36.26
CA TYR A 295 4.79 -9.08 -36.55
C TYR A 295 6.28 -8.89 -36.87
N VAL A 296 7.17 -9.53 -36.09
CA VAL A 296 8.61 -9.53 -36.33
C VAL A 296 8.97 -10.21 -37.65
N LYS A 297 8.34 -11.34 -37.98
CA LYS A 297 8.61 -12.12 -39.19
C LYS A 297 8.29 -11.36 -40.50
N GLU A 298 7.39 -10.38 -40.44
CA GLU A 298 7.05 -9.51 -41.57
C GLU A 298 8.11 -8.42 -41.84
N LYS A 299 9.05 -8.18 -40.91
CA LYS A 299 10.03 -7.08 -41.01
C LYS A 299 11.35 -7.56 -41.62
N PRO A 300 11.88 -6.88 -42.66
CA PRO A 300 13.16 -7.25 -43.25
C PRO A 300 14.33 -6.88 -42.32
N GLY A 301 15.44 -7.62 -42.40
CA GLY A 301 16.67 -7.27 -41.67
C GLY A 301 16.58 -7.43 -40.15
N VAL A 302 15.83 -8.42 -39.66
CA VAL A 302 15.82 -8.82 -38.24
C VAL A 302 16.65 -10.10 -38.06
N TRP A 303 17.51 -10.12 -37.05
CA TRP A 303 18.26 -11.32 -36.66
C TRP A 303 17.72 -11.88 -35.33
N VAL A 304 16.80 -12.84 -35.40
CA VAL A 304 16.37 -13.61 -34.21
C VAL A 304 17.42 -14.68 -33.92
N THR A 305 17.95 -14.70 -32.70
CA THR A 305 19.20 -15.42 -32.39
C THR A 305 19.33 -15.80 -30.91
N THR A 306 20.33 -16.63 -30.59
CA THR A 306 20.71 -16.97 -29.21
C THR A 306 21.78 -16.00 -28.68
N ARG A 307 21.84 -15.81 -27.34
CA ARG A 307 22.94 -15.04 -26.71
C ARG A 307 24.31 -15.62 -27.00
N ARG A 308 24.45 -16.94 -27.14
CA ARG A 308 25.67 -17.60 -27.64
C ARG A 308 26.15 -17.02 -28.95
N ASP A 309 25.26 -16.84 -29.90
CA ASP A 309 25.62 -16.43 -31.25
C ASP A 309 25.85 -14.92 -31.34
N ILE A 310 25.15 -14.14 -30.51
CA ILE A 310 25.53 -12.74 -30.20
C ILE A 310 26.96 -12.69 -29.63
N ALA A 311 27.28 -13.52 -28.64
CA ALA A 311 28.60 -13.56 -28.02
C ALA A 311 29.72 -13.96 -28.99
N LYS A 312 29.47 -14.96 -29.85
CA LYS A 312 30.40 -15.37 -30.92
C LYS A 312 30.61 -14.24 -31.93
N HIS A 313 29.54 -13.54 -32.32
CA HIS A 313 29.60 -12.40 -33.23
C HIS A 313 30.44 -11.27 -32.64
N MET A 314 30.14 -10.85 -31.42
CA MET A 314 30.90 -9.82 -30.69
C MET A 314 32.37 -10.21 -30.53
N ARG A 315 32.68 -11.44 -30.08
CA ARG A 315 34.06 -11.92 -29.94
C ARG A 315 34.85 -11.99 -31.26
N LYS A 316 34.16 -12.12 -32.40
CA LYS A 316 34.77 -12.19 -33.73
C LYS A 316 35.00 -10.79 -34.33
N GLU A 317 33.98 -9.94 -34.31
CA GLU A 317 34.01 -8.61 -34.97
C GLU A 317 34.58 -7.50 -34.07
N PHE A 318 34.51 -7.69 -32.75
CA PHE A 318 34.93 -6.76 -31.71
C PHE A 318 35.63 -7.52 -30.57
N PRO A 319 36.80 -8.16 -30.83
CA PRO A 319 37.56 -8.86 -29.81
C PRO A 319 37.96 -7.92 -28.66
N TYR A 320 37.99 -8.46 -27.45
CA TYR A 320 38.39 -7.74 -26.24
C TYR A 320 39.76 -7.08 -26.40
N LYS A 321 39.86 -5.85 -25.91
CA LYS A 321 41.14 -5.15 -25.69
C LYS A 321 41.08 -4.55 -24.28
N PRO A 322 42.12 -4.68 -23.45
CA PRO A 322 42.13 -4.10 -22.11
C PRO A 322 41.88 -2.58 -22.14
N GLY A 323 40.98 -2.08 -21.29
CA GLY A 323 40.61 -0.66 -21.24
C GLY A 323 39.88 -0.11 -22.46
N SER A 324 39.25 -0.96 -23.29
CA SER A 324 38.59 -0.52 -24.54
C SER A 324 37.09 -0.22 -24.42
N LEU A 325 36.56 -0.08 -23.22
CA LEU A 325 35.13 0.15 -23.02
C LEU A 325 34.80 0.87 -21.72
N GLY A 326 34.01 1.95 -21.85
CA GLY A 326 33.75 2.91 -20.79
C GLY A 326 34.99 3.75 -20.51
N THR A 327 34.93 5.04 -20.83
CA THR A 327 35.91 6.09 -20.51
C THR A 327 36.63 5.89 -19.18
N ASP A 328 37.92 6.29 -19.11
CA ASP A 328 38.70 6.35 -17.87
C ASP A 328 37.91 7.12 -16.80
N CYS A 329 37.20 6.38 -15.93
CA CYS A 329 36.43 6.95 -14.84
C CYS A 329 37.42 7.38 -13.76
N ASP A 330 38.03 8.54 -14.00
CA ASP A 330 39.11 9.08 -13.19
C ASP A 330 38.65 9.19 -11.74
N LYS A 331 39.25 8.38 -10.87
CA LYS A 331 38.76 8.14 -9.50
C LYS A 331 38.79 9.41 -8.63
N ALA A 332 39.48 10.45 -9.09
CA ALA A 332 39.46 11.78 -8.52
C ALA A 332 38.06 12.45 -8.56
N ILE A 333 37.31 12.30 -9.66
CA ILE A 333 36.09 13.08 -9.94
C ILE A 333 34.96 12.76 -8.94
N VAL A 334 34.87 11.50 -8.47
CA VAL A 334 33.85 11.09 -7.49
C VAL A 334 34.20 11.55 -6.06
N ALA A 335 35.46 11.89 -5.80
CA ALA A 335 35.93 12.20 -4.44
C ALA A 335 35.99 13.70 -4.12
N GLN A 336 36.38 14.55 -5.08
CA GLN A 336 36.69 15.97 -4.82
C GLN A 336 36.47 16.86 -6.04
N GLU A 337 35.38 17.65 -6.08
CA GLU A 337 35.41 19.13 -6.20
C GLU A 337 34.00 19.78 -6.24
N PRO A 338 33.88 21.10 -5.97
CA PRO A 338 32.63 21.86 -6.12
C PRO A 338 32.30 22.20 -7.59
N TYR A 339 31.03 22.52 -7.87
CA TYR A 339 30.54 22.84 -9.22
C TYR A 339 31.41 23.88 -9.98
N PRO A 340 31.75 23.63 -11.26
CA PRO A 340 32.59 24.54 -12.04
C PRO A 340 31.86 25.85 -12.37
N ALA A 341 32.53 26.97 -12.12
CA ALA A 341 31.98 28.33 -12.26
C ALA A 341 31.52 28.71 -13.67
N SER A 342 31.91 27.95 -14.70
CA SER A 342 31.40 28.09 -16.08
C SER A 342 29.90 27.80 -16.18
N TYR A 343 29.40 26.80 -15.45
CA TYR A 343 27.99 26.42 -15.48
C TYR A 343 27.09 27.48 -14.83
N THR A 344 27.53 28.03 -13.68
CA THR A 344 26.84 29.13 -13.00
C THR A 344 26.72 30.36 -13.88
N ARG A 345 27.80 30.72 -14.59
CA ARG A 345 27.84 31.88 -15.49
C ARG A 345 26.92 31.72 -16.70
N ALA A 346 26.89 30.52 -17.31
CA ALA A 346 25.97 30.22 -18.41
C ALA A 346 24.49 30.26 -17.97
N LEU A 347 24.20 29.85 -16.73
CA LEU A 347 22.88 29.98 -16.12
C LEU A 347 22.50 31.45 -15.88
N GLU A 348 23.40 32.27 -15.35
CA GLU A 348 23.18 33.72 -15.14
C GLU A 348 22.92 34.45 -16.47
N GLU A 349 23.71 34.17 -17.51
CA GLU A 349 23.50 34.71 -18.86
C GLU A 349 22.16 34.27 -19.46
N ARG A 350 21.75 33.01 -19.24
CA ARG A 350 20.45 32.49 -19.71
C ARG A 350 19.27 33.11 -18.95
N ILE A 351 19.40 33.33 -17.64
CA ILE A 351 18.38 33.99 -16.82
C ILE A 351 18.21 35.45 -17.29
N ALA A 352 19.31 36.19 -17.47
CA ALA A 352 19.26 37.58 -17.97
C ALA A 352 18.59 37.67 -19.36
N SER A 353 18.88 36.73 -20.27
CA SER A 353 18.21 36.65 -21.58
C SER A 353 16.70 36.41 -21.45
N LEU A 354 16.27 35.53 -20.54
CA LEU A 354 14.86 35.19 -20.34
C LEU A 354 14.09 36.32 -19.63
N GLU A 355 14.72 37.05 -18.72
CA GLU A 355 14.14 38.25 -18.09
C GLU A 355 13.94 39.37 -19.12
N GLN A 356 14.88 39.52 -20.08
CA GLN A 356 14.77 40.50 -21.16
C GLN A 356 13.65 40.14 -22.17
N GLU A 357 13.48 38.86 -22.52
CA GLU A 357 12.33 38.41 -23.31
C GLU A 357 10.99 38.57 -22.57
N LEU A 358 10.98 38.35 -21.25
CA LEU A 358 9.78 38.51 -20.43
C LEU A 358 9.31 39.97 -20.38
N ALA A 359 10.23 40.94 -20.29
CA ALA A 359 9.92 42.37 -20.39
C ALA A 359 9.28 42.72 -21.75
N TYR A 360 9.87 42.27 -22.86
CA TYR A 360 9.34 42.49 -24.22
C TYR A 360 7.96 41.82 -24.45
N SER A 361 7.69 40.72 -23.76
CA SER A 361 6.40 40.01 -23.78
C SER A 361 5.28 40.78 -23.04
N GLN A 362 5.62 41.56 -22.01
CA GLN A 362 4.65 42.31 -21.21
C GLN A 362 4.09 43.53 -21.96
N ASP A 363 4.92 44.26 -22.72
CA ASP A 363 4.45 45.41 -23.53
C ASP A 363 3.42 45.01 -24.59
N ARG A 364 3.62 43.89 -25.30
CA ARG A 364 2.64 43.40 -26.30
C ARG A 364 1.28 43.04 -25.69
N ARG A 365 1.22 42.68 -24.40
CA ARG A 365 -0.06 42.44 -23.70
C ARG A 365 -0.82 43.74 -23.39
N HIS A 366 -0.13 44.87 -23.28
CA HIS A 366 -0.76 46.18 -23.09
C HIS A 366 -1.37 46.73 -24.39
N GLU A 367 -0.76 46.46 -25.56
CA GLU A 367 -1.37 46.80 -26.86
C GLU A 367 -2.57 45.90 -27.21
N ALA A 368 -2.47 44.59 -27.00
CA ALA A 368 -3.55 43.65 -27.33
C ALA A 368 -4.89 43.97 -26.61
N LYS A 369 -4.82 44.48 -25.37
CA LYS A 369 -5.99 44.90 -24.59
C LYS A 369 -6.75 46.11 -25.17
N ARG A 370 -6.17 46.88 -26.10
CA ARG A 370 -6.84 48.06 -26.69
C ARG A 370 -7.69 47.75 -27.93
N ARG A 371 -7.66 46.52 -28.47
CA ARG A 371 -8.26 46.19 -29.78
C ARG A 371 -9.53 45.33 -29.73
N ALA A 372 -9.96 44.91 -28.54
CA ALA A 372 -11.04 43.93 -28.34
C ALA A 372 -12.41 44.56 -27.96
N THR A 373 -12.87 45.57 -28.71
CA THR A 373 -14.19 46.20 -28.52
C THR A 373 -14.97 46.38 -29.82
N ARG A 374 -15.56 45.29 -30.33
CA ARG A 374 -16.71 45.32 -31.27
C ARG A 374 -17.49 43.99 -31.24
N PRO A 375 -18.83 44.00 -31.23
CA PRO A 375 -19.65 42.79 -31.14
C PRO A 375 -20.04 42.24 -32.53
N VAL A 376 -20.29 40.93 -32.61
CA VAL A 376 -20.91 40.25 -33.77
C VAL A 376 -22.00 39.28 -33.26
N THR A 377 -23.09 39.18 -34.01
CA THR A 377 -24.35 38.48 -33.69
C THR A 377 -24.35 36.97 -34.01
N PRO A 378 -25.28 36.19 -33.43
CA PRO A 378 -25.29 34.72 -33.54
C PRO A 378 -26.05 34.19 -34.77
N LEU A 379 -25.72 32.96 -35.20
CA LEU A 379 -26.43 32.21 -36.24
C LEU A 379 -26.83 30.80 -35.75
N GLN A 380 -27.86 30.24 -36.39
CA GLN A 380 -28.72 29.19 -35.84
C GLN A 380 -28.18 27.76 -36.01
N GLN A 381 -28.51 26.89 -35.06
CA GLN A 381 -28.42 25.44 -35.19
C GLN A 381 -29.63 24.87 -35.96
N GLN A 382 -29.39 23.88 -36.82
CA GLN A 382 -30.41 22.94 -37.30
C GLN A 382 -30.06 21.54 -36.79
N GLY A 383 -31.07 20.79 -36.34
CA GLY A 383 -30.88 19.47 -35.72
C GLY A 383 -31.13 18.30 -36.66
N ALA A 384 -30.76 17.10 -36.20
CA ALA A 384 -31.12 15.82 -36.81
C ALA A 384 -31.55 14.82 -35.72
N VAL A 385 -32.38 13.85 -36.11
CA VAL A 385 -33.26 13.07 -35.22
C VAL A 385 -32.64 11.73 -34.78
N TRP A 386 -32.92 11.30 -33.54
CA TRP A 386 -32.50 10.02 -32.98
C TRP A 386 -33.41 8.84 -33.40
N SER A 387 -32.84 7.63 -33.37
CA SER A 387 -33.56 6.34 -33.37
C SER A 387 -33.07 5.46 -32.21
N PRO A 388 -33.84 4.47 -31.73
CA PRO A 388 -33.76 4.04 -30.33
C PRO A 388 -32.79 2.87 -30.04
N ASN A 389 -32.20 2.89 -28.84
CA ASN A 389 -31.37 1.87 -28.17
C ASN A 389 -29.96 1.57 -28.74
N PRO A 390 -28.93 2.25 -28.24
CA PRO A 390 -27.55 1.77 -28.18
C PRO A 390 -27.29 0.98 -26.88
N ASP A 391 -26.26 0.11 -26.88
CA ASP A 391 -25.79 -0.61 -25.69
C ASP A 391 -25.04 0.36 -24.72
N LEU A 392 -24.88 -0.01 -23.46
CA LEU A 392 -24.24 0.84 -22.44
C LEU A 392 -22.78 1.17 -22.79
N GLY A 393 -22.09 0.27 -23.51
CA GLY A 393 -20.76 0.52 -24.07
C GLY A 393 -20.77 1.60 -25.16
N ASP A 394 -21.76 1.56 -26.07
CA ASP A 394 -21.92 2.54 -27.15
C ASP A 394 -22.32 3.92 -26.60
N ILE A 395 -23.13 3.96 -25.53
CA ILE A 395 -23.50 5.19 -24.83
C ILE A 395 -22.26 5.86 -24.22
N VAL A 396 -21.35 5.09 -23.60
CA VAL A 396 -20.10 5.64 -23.03
C VAL A 396 -19.11 6.06 -24.14
N ALA A 397 -19.07 5.34 -25.27
CA ALA A 397 -18.31 5.76 -26.45
C ALA A 397 -18.85 7.07 -27.06
N LEU A 398 -20.16 7.25 -27.13
CA LEU A 398 -20.79 8.51 -27.59
C LEU A 398 -20.52 9.69 -26.64
N ILE A 399 -20.50 9.47 -25.32
CA ILE A 399 -20.25 10.53 -24.32
C ILE A 399 -18.82 11.09 -24.43
N SER A 400 -17.90 10.38 -25.09
CA SER A 400 -16.54 10.87 -25.38
C SER A 400 -16.44 11.74 -26.65
N LEU A 401 -17.55 12.00 -27.37
CA LEU A 401 -17.58 12.82 -28.59
C LEU A 401 -18.49 14.05 -28.40
N GLY A 402 -17.92 15.07 -27.75
CA GLY A 402 -18.63 16.31 -27.39
C GLY A 402 -17.94 17.62 -27.77
N ASN A 403 -16.82 17.60 -28.49
CA ASN A 403 -16.27 18.79 -29.18
C ASN A 403 -15.22 18.37 -30.24
N PRO A 404 -15.33 18.78 -31.53
CA PRO A 404 -14.43 18.30 -32.59
C PRO A 404 -13.16 19.14 -32.83
N GLU A 405 -12.97 20.27 -32.14
CA GLU A 405 -11.84 21.19 -32.38
C GLU A 405 -11.02 21.50 -31.11
N GLU A 406 -10.16 20.57 -30.69
CA GLU A 406 -8.82 20.85 -30.12
C GLU A 406 -8.02 19.55 -29.87
N PRO A 407 -6.80 19.38 -30.41
CA PRO A 407 -6.03 18.14 -30.25
C PRO A 407 -5.06 18.21 -29.05
N ALA A 408 -5.56 17.91 -27.84
CA ALA A 408 -4.70 17.71 -26.67
C ALA A 408 -5.23 16.68 -25.66
N TYR A 409 -4.40 15.67 -25.37
CA TYR A 409 -4.43 14.83 -24.17
C TYR A 409 -5.55 13.76 -24.03
N ILE A 410 -5.32 12.58 -24.62
CA ILE A 410 -6.06 11.35 -24.29
C ILE A 410 -5.36 10.65 -23.12
N GLY A 411 -5.80 10.96 -21.90
CA GLY A 411 -5.50 10.22 -20.66
C GLY A 411 -6.61 9.21 -20.30
N PRO A 412 -6.57 8.57 -19.12
CA PRO A 412 -7.49 7.50 -18.72
C PRO A 412 -8.90 8.01 -18.34
N SER A 413 -9.60 8.60 -19.30
CA SER A 413 -10.81 9.41 -19.12
C SER A 413 -12.15 8.67 -19.34
N SER A 414 -12.14 7.38 -19.70
CA SER A 414 -13.38 6.61 -19.94
C SER A 414 -14.24 6.36 -18.69
N GLY A 415 -13.75 6.71 -17.50
CA GLY A 415 -14.42 6.41 -16.22
C GLY A 415 -14.50 4.92 -15.87
N LEU A 416 -14.05 4.02 -16.76
CA LEU A 416 -14.23 2.57 -16.62
C LEU A 416 -13.51 2.02 -15.38
N SER A 417 -12.24 2.34 -15.19
CA SER A 417 -11.48 1.93 -13.99
C SER A 417 -12.16 2.38 -12.70
N LEU A 418 -12.74 3.58 -12.69
CA LEU A 418 -13.47 4.12 -11.55
C LEU A 418 -14.80 3.40 -11.30
N ALA A 419 -15.53 3.04 -12.37
CA ALA A 419 -16.76 2.26 -12.29
C ALA A 419 -16.50 0.83 -11.80
N THR A 420 -15.39 0.20 -12.23
CA THR A 420 -14.96 -1.11 -11.74
C THR A 420 -14.56 -1.06 -10.27
N ILE A 421 -13.74 -0.07 -9.86
CA ILE A 421 -13.35 0.12 -8.45
C ILE A 421 -14.57 0.36 -7.55
N LEU A 422 -15.53 1.19 -8.01
CA LEU A 422 -16.82 1.38 -7.31
C LEU A 422 -17.60 0.07 -7.15
N ASN A 423 -17.67 -0.73 -8.21
CA ASN A 423 -18.36 -2.02 -8.20
C ASN A 423 -17.70 -2.99 -7.21
N ASP A 424 -16.37 -3.11 -7.26
CA ASP A 424 -15.61 -4.02 -6.42
C ASP A 424 -15.63 -3.60 -4.94
N MET A 425 -15.67 -2.29 -4.65
CA MET A 425 -15.88 -1.77 -3.29
C MET A 425 -17.28 -2.09 -2.75
N VAL A 426 -18.33 -1.98 -3.58
CA VAL A 426 -19.69 -2.39 -3.18
C VAL A 426 -19.72 -3.90 -2.90
N GLN A 427 -19.08 -4.73 -3.73
CA GLN A 427 -18.99 -6.19 -3.50
C GLN A 427 -18.23 -6.53 -2.22
N ALA A 428 -17.03 -5.98 -2.02
CA ALA A 428 -16.20 -6.23 -0.84
C ALA A 428 -16.92 -5.86 0.48
N THR A 429 -17.71 -4.78 0.44
CA THR A 429 -18.47 -4.29 1.60
C THR A 429 -19.66 -5.18 1.97
N VAL A 430 -20.22 -5.91 1.00
CA VAL A 430 -21.30 -6.90 1.24
C VAL A 430 -20.72 -8.24 1.70
N TRP A 431 -19.56 -8.64 1.18
CA TRP A 431 -18.98 -9.97 1.41
C TRP A 431 -18.16 -10.09 2.70
N SER A 432 -17.70 -8.99 3.31
CA SER A 432 -16.87 -9.00 4.52
C SER A 432 -17.61 -9.41 5.83
N LYS A 433 -18.80 -10.02 5.75
CA LYS A 433 -19.65 -10.40 6.91
C LYS A 433 -19.94 -11.90 7.03
N SER A 434 -19.38 -12.74 6.16
CA SER A 434 -19.70 -14.19 6.11
C SER A 434 -18.55 -15.11 6.55
N LEU A 435 -17.68 -14.67 7.47
CA LEU A 435 -16.61 -15.52 8.04
C LEU A 435 -16.45 -15.31 9.55
N PRO A 436 -16.81 -16.32 10.35
CA PRO A 436 -16.17 -16.63 11.62
C PRO A 436 -15.37 -17.95 11.49
N GLU A 437 -14.05 -17.89 11.65
CA GLU A 437 -13.23 -19.09 11.88
C GLU A 437 -13.00 -19.30 13.37
N ALA A 438 -13.38 -20.47 13.89
CA ALA A 438 -12.61 -21.22 14.88
C ALA A 438 -13.29 -22.58 15.19
N CYS A 439 -12.65 -23.69 14.81
CA CYS A 439 -12.61 -24.86 15.68
C CYS A 439 -11.47 -25.81 15.30
N THR A 440 -10.73 -26.28 16.30
CA THR A 440 -9.55 -27.15 16.16
C THR A 440 -9.90 -28.62 15.92
N PRO A 441 -9.00 -29.41 15.29
CA PRO A 441 -9.26 -30.82 15.03
C PRO A 441 -9.02 -31.70 16.27
N LYS A 442 -10.06 -32.40 16.74
CA LYS A 442 -9.92 -33.64 17.51
C LYS A 442 -10.33 -34.81 16.61
N GLY A 443 -9.39 -35.72 16.36
CA GLY A 443 -9.61 -36.83 15.44
C GLY A 443 -10.25 -38.06 16.10
N GLN A 444 -10.92 -38.88 15.29
CA GLN A 444 -11.03 -40.33 15.45
C GLN A 444 -11.52 -40.96 14.14
N HIS A 445 -10.76 -41.94 13.63
CA HIS A 445 -11.20 -42.95 12.67
C HIS A 445 -12.07 -44.01 13.42
N PRO A 446 -12.96 -44.82 12.78
CA PRO A 446 -12.62 -45.61 11.59
C PRO A 446 -13.71 -46.01 10.55
N THR A 447 -13.23 -46.37 9.35
CA THR A 447 -13.73 -47.42 8.40
C THR A 447 -15.22 -47.56 8.03
N SER A 448 -15.53 -47.53 6.73
CA SER A 448 -15.72 -48.75 5.90
C SER A 448 -16.12 -48.44 4.44
N ARG A 449 -16.30 -49.48 3.60
CA ARG A 449 -16.31 -49.47 2.12
C ARG A 449 -17.70 -49.24 1.50
N GLY A 450 -17.73 -48.70 0.27
CA GLY A 450 -18.84 -48.89 -0.68
C GLY A 450 -18.80 -47.92 -1.87
N PRO A 451 -18.86 -48.38 -3.13
CA PRO A 451 -19.00 -47.49 -4.28
C PRO A 451 -20.48 -47.21 -4.59
N ASP A 452 -20.85 -45.94 -4.74
CA ASP A 452 -21.90 -45.42 -5.63
C ASP A 452 -22.09 -43.92 -5.32
N ALA A 453 -21.76 -43.05 -6.28
CA ALA A 453 -21.86 -41.60 -6.10
C ALA A 453 -22.05 -40.87 -7.44
N GLU A 454 -23.19 -41.10 -8.09
CA GLU A 454 -23.78 -40.06 -8.93
C GLU A 454 -24.59 -39.09 -8.04
N GLN A 455 -24.59 -37.80 -8.43
CA GLN A 455 -25.39 -36.72 -7.85
C GLN A 455 -25.02 -36.28 -6.41
N GLY A 456 -23.95 -35.49 -6.33
CA GLY A 456 -23.54 -34.76 -5.13
C GLY A 456 -22.70 -33.54 -5.45
N ARG A 457 -23.18 -32.63 -6.31
CA ARG A 457 -22.55 -31.31 -6.49
C ARG A 457 -22.84 -30.46 -5.26
N ASP A 458 -22.01 -30.58 -4.24
CA ASP A 458 -22.00 -29.62 -3.13
C ASP A 458 -21.28 -28.34 -3.60
N THR A 459 -21.95 -27.61 -4.50
CA THR A 459 -21.54 -26.27 -4.88
C THR A 459 -21.71 -25.36 -3.68
N GLN A 460 -20.59 -24.91 -3.14
CA GLN A 460 -20.48 -23.79 -2.22
C GLN A 460 -21.32 -22.61 -2.76
N ARG A 461 -22.55 -22.47 -2.25
CA ARG A 461 -23.53 -21.51 -2.75
C ARG A 461 -22.95 -20.10 -2.63
N ARG A 462 -22.79 -19.41 -3.76
CA ARG A 462 -22.72 -17.95 -3.76
C ARG A 462 -24.05 -17.43 -3.23
N ILE A 463 -24.03 -16.80 -2.06
CA ILE A 463 -25.14 -16.00 -1.58
C ILE A 463 -25.17 -14.77 -2.47
N GLU A 464 -26.17 -14.67 -3.35
CA GLU A 464 -26.30 -13.51 -4.22
C GLU A 464 -26.78 -12.28 -3.43
N ILE A 465 -26.51 -11.09 -3.96
CA ILE A 465 -26.91 -9.82 -3.32
C ILE A 465 -28.42 -9.81 -3.03
N GLU A 466 -29.22 -10.47 -3.85
CA GLU A 466 -30.67 -10.63 -3.70
C GLU A 466 -31.05 -11.41 -2.42
N GLU A 467 -30.34 -12.48 -2.06
CA GLU A 467 -30.60 -13.31 -0.86
C GLU A 467 -30.21 -12.58 0.45
N LEU A 468 -29.28 -11.62 0.38
CA LEU A 468 -28.97 -10.68 1.47
C LEU A 468 -29.95 -9.50 1.53
N ILE A 469 -30.44 -9.04 0.37
CA ILE A 469 -31.50 -8.04 0.23
C ILE A 469 -32.82 -8.54 0.84
N GLU A 470 -33.17 -9.82 0.69
CA GLU A 470 -34.38 -10.41 1.29
C GLU A 470 -34.41 -10.34 2.83
N ARG A 471 -33.22 -10.28 3.46
CA ARG A 471 -33.04 -10.23 4.92
C ARG A 471 -33.06 -8.80 5.50
N SER A 472 -33.07 -7.76 4.67
CA SER A 472 -33.14 -6.38 5.18
C SER A 472 -34.56 -5.97 5.57
N VAL A 473 -34.66 -4.89 6.35
CA VAL A 473 -35.94 -4.38 6.87
C VAL A 473 -36.99 -4.24 5.76
N LYS A 474 -38.21 -4.74 6.01
CA LYS A 474 -39.33 -4.73 5.06
C LYS A 474 -40.33 -3.59 5.34
N GLU A 475 -40.38 -3.10 6.57
CA GLU A 475 -41.28 -2.03 7.02
C GLU A 475 -40.48 -0.86 7.62
N PRO A 476 -40.94 0.39 7.51
CA PRO A 476 -40.25 1.53 8.09
C PRO A 476 -40.34 1.51 9.63
N PRO A 477 -39.37 2.08 10.37
CA PRO A 477 -39.42 2.11 11.83
C PRO A 477 -40.57 2.98 12.34
N ASP A 478 -41.05 2.69 13.56
CA ASP A 478 -42.06 3.47 14.28
C ASP A 478 -41.65 4.94 14.45
N ASP A 479 -42.63 5.84 14.66
CA ASP A 479 -42.36 7.29 14.77
C ASP A 479 -41.37 7.61 15.88
N GLU A 480 -41.51 7.00 17.05
CA GLU A 480 -40.61 7.24 18.18
C GLU A 480 -39.17 6.76 17.89
N LEU A 481 -39.01 5.54 17.37
CA LEU A 481 -37.71 4.95 17.07
C LEU A 481 -37.02 5.69 15.91
N GLY A 482 -37.75 5.97 14.83
CA GLY A 482 -37.27 6.73 13.67
C GLY A 482 -36.89 8.17 14.04
N ALA A 483 -37.71 8.86 14.84
CA ALA A 483 -37.40 10.20 15.31
C ALA A 483 -36.17 10.20 16.24
N ARG A 484 -36.00 9.18 17.10
CA ARG A 484 -34.80 9.03 17.95
C ARG A 484 -33.53 8.90 17.10
N MET A 485 -33.54 8.07 16.05
CA MET A 485 -32.40 7.91 15.14
C MET A 485 -32.08 9.19 14.34
N VAL A 486 -33.10 9.86 13.78
CA VAL A 486 -32.92 11.13 13.04
C VAL A 486 -32.40 12.22 13.96
N LYS A 487 -32.94 12.33 15.18
CA LYS A 487 -32.47 13.30 16.19
C LYS A 487 -31.03 13.02 16.63
N ALA A 488 -30.60 11.77 16.74
CA ALA A 488 -29.20 11.42 17.00
C ALA A 488 -28.27 11.91 15.88
N TYR A 489 -28.63 11.69 14.61
CA TYR A 489 -27.89 12.20 13.45
C TYR A 489 -27.83 13.75 13.45
N VAL A 490 -28.98 14.42 13.60
CA VAL A 490 -29.09 15.88 13.54
C VAL A 490 -28.39 16.57 14.72
N ASN A 491 -28.37 15.97 15.92
CA ASN A 491 -27.75 16.59 17.09
C ASN A 491 -26.25 16.28 17.20
N GLN A 492 -25.81 15.04 16.92
CA GLN A 492 -24.42 14.63 17.17
C GLN A 492 -23.51 14.79 15.95
N LEU A 493 -24.04 14.67 14.74
CA LEU A 493 -23.24 14.60 13.51
C LEU A 493 -23.39 15.84 12.61
N HIS A 494 -24.62 16.30 12.37
CA HIS A 494 -24.88 17.44 11.50
C HIS A 494 -24.13 18.73 11.89
N PRO A 495 -23.91 19.09 13.18
CA PRO A 495 -23.12 20.27 13.56
C PRO A 495 -21.63 20.17 13.21
N ARG A 496 -21.14 18.98 12.83
CA ARG A 496 -19.76 18.70 12.41
C ARG A 496 -19.66 18.53 10.89
N TYR A 497 -20.71 17.95 10.29
CA TYR A 497 -20.79 17.60 8.86
C TYR A 497 -22.16 18.03 8.30
N PRO A 498 -22.35 19.33 7.99
CA PRO A 498 -23.66 19.91 7.64
C PRO A 498 -24.12 19.59 6.20
N LEU A 499 -24.05 18.33 5.77
CA LEU A 499 -24.28 17.93 4.36
C LEU A 499 -25.75 17.80 3.93
N LEU A 500 -26.69 17.66 4.87
CA LEU A 500 -28.12 17.50 4.60
C LEU A 500 -28.92 18.70 5.11
N ASP A 501 -30.10 18.92 4.52
CA ASP A 501 -31.13 19.83 5.05
C ASP A 501 -31.94 19.11 6.15
N PRO A 502 -31.92 19.56 7.43
CA PRO A 502 -32.67 18.94 8.51
C PRO A 502 -34.19 18.93 8.25
N ASP A 503 -34.75 20.01 7.70
CA ASP A 503 -36.20 20.11 7.46
C ASP A 503 -36.62 19.20 6.30
N GLY A 504 -35.78 19.03 5.29
CA GLY A 504 -35.92 18.02 4.24
C GLY A 504 -35.88 16.59 4.79
N LEU A 505 -35.01 16.32 5.76
CA LEU A 505 -34.88 15.01 6.40
C LEU A 505 -36.11 14.66 7.27
N TRP A 506 -36.63 15.61 8.05
CA TRP A 506 -37.87 15.42 8.81
C TRP A 506 -39.09 15.23 7.90
N ARG A 507 -39.15 15.94 6.76
CA ARG A 507 -40.19 15.71 5.73
C ARG A 507 -40.11 14.32 5.11
N LEU A 508 -38.91 13.77 4.88
CA LEU A 508 -38.74 12.38 4.42
C LEU A 508 -39.16 11.37 5.49
N HIS A 509 -38.83 11.60 6.77
CA HIS A 509 -39.26 10.75 7.88
C HIS A 509 -40.79 10.71 8.05
N ALA A 510 -41.47 11.85 7.92
CA ALA A 510 -42.93 11.92 7.96
C ALA A 510 -43.59 11.11 6.82
N LYS A 511 -43.00 11.16 5.61
CA LYS A 511 -43.50 10.44 4.42
C LYS A 511 -43.10 8.96 4.34
N ARG A 512 -42.37 8.42 5.32
CA ARG A 512 -41.78 7.07 5.22
C ARG A 512 -42.79 5.96 4.96
N HIS A 513 -43.98 6.02 5.57
CA HIS A 513 -45.02 5.00 5.36
C HIS A 513 -45.56 5.01 3.93
N GLU A 514 -45.79 6.19 3.36
CA GLU A 514 -46.18 6.36 1.94
C GLU A 514 -45.09 5.81 1.01
N LEU A 515 -43.83 6.16 1.27
CA LEU A 515 -42.68 5.79 0.45
C LEU A 515 -42.37 4.29 0.49
N PHE A 516 -42.52 3.63 1.64
CA PHE A 516 -42.30 2.18 1.77
C PHE A 516 -43.49 1.35 1.24
N ALA A 517 -44.70 1.90 1.20
CA ALA A 517 -45.88 1.23 0.63
C ALA A 517 -45.84 1.18 -0.93
N ILE A 518 -45.06 2.04 -1.57
CA ILE A 518 -44.90 2.05 -3.03
C ILE A 518 -43.88 0.98 -3.43
N SER A 519 -44.33 0.00 -4.23
CA SER A 519 -43.43 -1.01 -4.83
C SER A 519 -42.26 -0.35 -5.57
N SER A 520 -41.03 -0.83 -5.35
CA SER A 520 -39.78 -0.26 -5.88
C SER A 520 -39.80 0.02 -7.39
N ASN A 521 -40.55 -0.78 -8.16
CA ASN A 521 -40.71 -0.65 -9.62
C ASN A 521 -41.65 0.49 -10.06
N ARG A 522 -42.40 1.10 -9.15
CA ARG A 522 -43.28 2.26 -9.39
C ARG A 522 -42.79 3.57 -8.77
N MET A 523 -41.71 3.51 -7.98
CA MET A 523 -41.18 4.66 -7.24
C MET A 523 -40.29 5.53 -8.15
N THR A 524 -40.38 6.85 -8.04
CA THR A 524 -39.53 7.75 -8.85
C THR A 524 -38.06 7.67 -8.43
N LYS A 525 -37.12 8.03 -9.30
CA LYS A 525 -35.68 8.11 -8.93
C LYS A 525 -35.42 9.00 -7.72
N GLN A 526 -36.17 10.11 -7.60
CA GLN A 526 -36.03 11.05 -6.48
C GLN A 526 -36.53 10.45 -5.16
N ASP A 527 -37.62 9.69 -5.21
CA ASP A 527 -38.17 8.97 -4.05
C ASP A 527 -37.27 7.79 -3.65
N GLN A 528 -36.75 7.02 -4.62
CA GLN A 528 -35.74 5.98 -4.39
C GLN A 528 -34.49 6.55 -3.71
N PHE A 529 -34.00 7.71 -4.15
CA PHE A 529 -32.89 8.40 -3.49
C PHE A 529 -33.27 8.94 -2.10
N GLY A 530 -34.51 9.39 -1.91
CA GLY A 530 -35.05 9.78 -0.62
C GLY A 530 -35.05 8.62 0.39
N VAL A 531 -35.49 7.44 -0.03
CA VAL A 531 -35.48 6.20 0.77
C VAL A 531 -34.05 5.71 1.04
N PHE A 532 -33.16 5.74 0.04
CA PHE A 532 -31.72 5.47 0.22
C PHE A 532 -31.13 6.34 1.33
N LYS A 533 -31.34 7.66 1.23
CA LYS A 533 -30.83 8.66 2.17
C LYS A 533 -31.39 8.46 3.57
N LEU A 534 -32.71 8.26 3.68
CA LEU A 534 -33.39 8.09 4.97
C LEU A 534 -32.92 6.81 5.68
N ASN A 535 -32.82 5.69 4.97
CA ASN A 535 -32.31 4.42 5.53
C ASN A 535 -30.84 4.53 5.95
N LEU A 536 -30.00 5.24 5.20
CA LEU A 536 -28.60 5.43 5.58
C LEU A 536 -28.45 6.37 6.79
N VAL A 537 -29.32 7.38 6.91
CA VAL A 537 -29.44 8.18 8.14
C VAL A 537 -29.93 7.35 9.32
N TYR A 538 -30.90 6.44 9.14
CA TYR A 538 -31.31 5.50 10.20
C TYR A 538 -30.17 4.57 10.60
N ALA A 539 -29.40 4.03 9.64
CA ALA A 539 -28.23 3.21 9.95
C ALA A 539 -27.18 3.97 10.78
N ILE A 540 -26.84 5.20 10.38
CA ILE A 540 -25.90 6.05 11.14
C ILE A 540 -26.48 6.42 12.51
N GLY A 541 -27.75 6.82 12.58
CA GLY A 541 -28.45 7.19 13.82
C GLY A 541 -28.58 6.02 14.79
N ALA A 542 -28.88 4.82 14.30
CA ALA A 542 -28.93 3.60 15.09
C ALA A 542 -27.55 3.23 15.64
N THR A 543 -26.48 3.33 14.83
CA THR A 543 -25.09 3.16 15.31
C THR A 543 -24.73 4.19 16.39
N LEU A 544 -25.11 5.45 16.22
CA LEU A 544 -24.89 6.48 17.25
C LEU A 544 -25.67 6.16 18.54
N VAL A 545 -26.94 5.75 18.44
CA VAL A 545 -27.75 5.35 19.61
C VAL A 545 -27.14 4.15 20.33
N GLN A 546 -26.73 3.09 19.61
CA GLN A 546 -26.06 1.93 20.21
C GLN A 546 -24.72 2.28 20.88
N LEU A 547 -23.96 3.23 20.33
CA LEU A 547 -22.69 3.67 20.91
C LEU A 547 -22.86 4.60 22.13
N THR A 548 -24.07 5.09 22.41
CA THR A 548 -24.34 6.10 23.46
C THR A 548 -25.22 5.56 24.59
N ASP A 549 -26.10 4.59 24.32
CA ASP A 549 -26.97 3.98 25.34
C ASP A 549 -26.23 2.94 26.18
N LYS A 550 -26.43 2.96 27.51
CA LYS A 550 -25.80 2.04 28.47
C LYS A 550 -26.59 0.76 28.70
N LYS A 551 -27.86 0.70 28.25
CA LYS A 551 -28.80 -0.38 28.62
C LYS A 551 -28.85 -1.57 27.66
N VAL A 552 -28.30 -1.44 26.45
CA VAL A 552 -28.31 -2.52 25.45
C VAL A 552 -26.96 -3.22 25.49
N PRO A 553 -26.84 -4.46 26.00
CA PRO A 553 -25.63 -5.24 25.79
C PRO A 553 -25.44 -5.45 24.28
N LEU A 554 -24.23 -5.25 23.78
CA LEU A 554 -23.89 -5.57 22.40
C LEU A 554 -24.18 -7.05 22.16
N VAL A 555 -25.11 -7.34 21.25
CA VAL A 555 -25.35 -8.71 20.79
C VAL A 555 -24.07 -9.18 20.09
N PRO A 556 -23.45 -10.29 20.53
CA PRO A 556 -22.23 -10.79 19.91
C PRO A 556 -22.52 -11.44 18.55
N GLU A 557 -22.35 -10.67 17.47
CA GLU A 557 -22.03 -11.22 16.15
C GLU A 557 -20.56 -11.73 16.20
N VAL A 558 -20.21 -13.02 16.07
CA VAL A 558 -21.00 -14.23 15.73
C VAL A 558 -20.42 -15.44 16.48
N GLY A 559 -21.26 -16.22 17.18
CA GLY A 559 -20.81 -17.40 17.94
C GLY A 559 -21.74 -18.62 17.96
N LYS A 560 -22.91 -18.55 17.30
CA LYS A 560 -23.77 -19.71 16.98
C LYS A 560 -24.90 -19.28 16.05
N LEU A 561 -25.20 -20.11 15.06
CA LEU A 561 -26.43 -20.02 14.28
C LEU A 561 -27.59 -20.40 15.22
N VAL A 562 -28.46 -19.45 15.56
CA VAL A 562 -29.75 -19.72 16.21
C VAL A 562 -30.83 -19.31 15.24
N LEU A 563 -31.58 -20.28 14.73
CA LEU A 563 -32.86 -20.01 14.09
C LEU A 563 -33.77 -19.37 15.15
N PHE A 564 -34.36 -18.23 14.85
CA PHE A 564 -35.65 -17.88 15.44
C PHE A 564 -36.75 -18.36 14.50
N PRO A 565 -37.39 -19.51 14.76
CA PRO A 565 -38.70 -19.75 14.19
C PRO A 565 -39.66 -18.72 14.77
N ALA A 566 -40.55 -18.18 13.94
CA ALA A 566 -41.74 -17.55 14.45
C ALA A 566 -42.62 -18.63 15.07
N LEU A 567 -42.74 -18.66 16.41
CA LEU A 567 -43.79 -19.36 17.12
C LEU A 567 -43.97 -18.77 18.53
N LEU A 568 -45.22 -18.79 18.97
CA LEU A 568 -45.73 -18.22 20.21
C LEU A 568 -45.12 -18.90 21.44
N ASP A 569 -45.07 -18.17 22.56
CA ASP A 569 -45.38 -18.80 23.84
C ASP A 569 -46.14 -17.82 24.76
N ASP A 570 -47.16 -18.34 25.45
CA ASP A 570 -48.03 -17.57 26.34
C ASP A 570 -47.31 -17.33 27.67
N ASN A 571 -46.94 -16.08 27.99
CA ASN A 571 -46.92 -15.57 29.37
C ASN A 571 -46.71 -14.04 29.38
N GLY A 572 -47.61 -13.32 30.05
CA GLY A 572 -47.59 -11.86 30.09
C GLY A 572 -46.43 -11.27 30.90
N GLY A 573 -45.57 -10.49 30.24
CA GLY A 573 -44.53 -9.68 30.85
C GLY A 573 -44.02 -8.63 29.86
N GLU A 574 -44.38 -7.37 30.07
CA GLU A 574 -44.05 -6.26 29.18
C GLU A 574 -42.58 -5.81 29.36
N ASP A 575 -41.68 -6.16 28.44
CA ASP A 575 -40.46 -5.36 28.18
C ASP A 575 -39.93 -5.58 26.74
N MET A 576 -40.65 -5.05 25.76
CA MET A 576 -40.42 -5.29 24.32
C MET A 576 -39.34 -4.36 23.75
N THR A 577 -38.06 -4.64 24.00
CA THR A 577 -36.93 -3.84 23.47
C THR A 577 -36.56 -4.19 22.01
N LEU A 578 -37.50 -3.91 21.09
CA LEU A 578 -37.29 -3.98 19.64
C LEU A 578 -36.14 -3.03 19.22
N THR A 579 -34.94 -3.57 18.96
CA THR A 579 -33.82 -2.82 18.39
C THR A 579 -33.29 -3.51 17.14
N THR A 580 -33.80 -3.08 15.98
CA THR A 580 -33.34 -3.55 14.68
C THR A 580 -31.85 -3.17 14.47
N PRO A 581 -30.94 -4.09 14.12
CA PRO A 581 -29.52 -3.79 13.98
C PRO A 581 -29.24 -2.70 12.92
N PRO A 582 -28.30 -1.76 13.12
CA PRO A 582 -27.94 -0.73 12.12
C PRO A 582 -27.58 -1.30 10.74
N GLN A 583 -27.01 -2.50 10.73
CA GLN A 583 -26.69 -3.32 9.56
C GLN A 583 -27.92 -3.52 8.64
N SER A 584 -29.12 -3.66 9.21
CA SER A 584 -30.36 -3.91 8.48
C SER A 584 -30.84 -2.69 7.69
N PHE A 585 -30.78 -1.50 8.29
CA PHE A 585 -31.06 -0.22 7.62
C PHE A 585 -30.04 0.09 6.53
N TYR A 586 -28.76 -0.25 6.76
CA TYR A 586 -27.72 -0.14 5.73
C TYR A 586 -28.02 -1.03 4.52
N LEU A 587 -28.38 -2.31 4.72
CA LEU A 587 -28.79 -3.21 3.64
C LEU A 587 -30.07 -2.71 2.92
N ALA A 588 -31.03 -2.15 3.67
CA ALA A 588 -32.23 -1.54 3.10
C ALA A 588 -31.93 -0.30 2.25
N ALA A 589 -30.90 0.48 2.61
CA ALA A 589 -30.40 1.57 1.76
C ALA A 589 -29.78 1.01 0.46
N LEU A 590 -28.95 -0.03 0.54
CA LEU A 590 -28.28 -0.60 -0.63
C LEU A 590 -29.25 -1.13 -1.71
N ARG A 591 -30.48 -1.55 -1.36
CA ARG A 591 -31.55 -1.87 -2.34
C ARG A 591 -31.79 -0.74 -3.36
N HIS A 592 -31.55 0.52 -2.98
CA HIS A 592 -31.79 1.71 -3.80
C HIS A 592 -30.48 2.37 -4.30
N ILE A 593 -29.34 1.67 -4.24
CA ILE A 593 -28.04 2.22 -4.67
C ILE A 593 -28.02 2.61 -6.16
N SER A 594 -28.86 1.99 -7.00
CA SER A 594 -29.02 2.35 -8.41
C SER A 594 -29.45 3.81 -8.61
N ALA A 595 -30.31 4.34 -7.74
CA ALA A 595 -30.72 5.76 -7.75
C ALA A 595 -29.60 6.69 -7.25
N ALA A 596 -28.68 6.20 -6.42
CA ALA A 596 -27.50 6.93 -5.97
C ALA A 596 -26.33 6.92 -6.99
N ARG A 597 -26.33 5.99 -7.96
CA ARG A 597 -25.27 5.82 -8.99
C ARG A 597 -25.33 6.81 -10.16
N GLU A 598 -26.23 7.80 -10.14
CA GLU A 598 -26.34 8.79 -11.21
C GLU A 598 -25.14 9.75 -11.20
N SER A 599 -24.21 9.54 -12.14
CA SER A 599 -22.98 10.32 -12.32
C SER A 599 -23.26 11.82 -12.50
N ARG A 600 -22.36 12.68 -12.01
CA ARG A 600 -22.47 14.16 -12.10
C ARG A 600 -23.71 14.75 -11.41
N THR A 601 -24.02 14.29 -10.20
CA THR A 601 -25.11 14.86 -9.38
C THR A 601 -24.65 15.20 -7.96
N MET A 602 -25.30 16.18 -7.31
CA MET A 602 -25.07 16.45 -5.88
C MET A 602 -25.53 15.27 -5.01
N GLN A 603 -26.58 14.58 -5.45
CA GLN A 603 -27.13 13.37 -4.83
C GLN A 603 -26.08 12.25 -4.74
N ASN A 604 -25.31 12.03 -5.80
CA ASN A 604 -24.21 11.06 -5.81
C ASN A 604 -23.11 11.42 -4.78
N ILE A 605 -22.74 12.70 -4.68
CA ILE A 605 -21.79 13.18 -3.66
C ILE A 605 -22.36 13.00 -2.24
N GLU A 606 -23.62 13.39 -2.00
CA GLU A 606 -24.32 13.17 -0.72
C GLU A 606 -24.31 11.68 -0.35
N ALA A 607 -24.58 10.77 -1.30
CA ALA A 607 -24.58 9.33 -1.09
C ALA A 607 -23.22 8.77 -0.66
N MET A 608 -22.17 9.07 -1.42
CA MET A 608 -20.80 8.61 -1.10
C MET A 608 -20.32 9.16 0.24
N THR A 609 -20.66 10.42 0.54
CA THR A 609 -20.30 11.05 1.82
C THR A 609 -21.00 10.37 3.00
N LEU A 610 -22.30 10.05 2.87
CA LEU A 610 -23.04 9.31 3.91
C LEU A 610 -22.52 7.88 4.08
N LEU A 611 -22.15 7.19 2.99
CA LEU A 611 -21.53 5.85 3.06
C LEU A 611 -20.20 5.91 3.83
N VAL A 612 -19.31 6.85 3.49
CA VAL A 612 -18.05 7.07 4.23
C VAL A 612 -18.31 7.36 5.71
N ILE A 613 -19.30 8.19 6.04
CA ILE A 613 -19.70 8.50 7.42
C ILE A 613 -20.16 7.26 8.21
N TYR A 614 -20.86 6.33 7.54
CA TYR A 614 -21.26 5.05 8.12
C TYR A 614 -20.05 4.12 8.32
N HIS A 615 -19.21 3.95 7.29
CA HIS A 615 -18.03 3.09 7.36
C HIS A 615 -17.01 3.53 8.42
N LEU A 616 -16.86 4.84 8.63
CA LEU A 616 -16.06 5.41 9.73
C LEU A 616 -16.50 4.96 11.14
N ARG A 617 -17.67 4.33 11.29
CA ARG A 617 -18.26 3.84 12.56
C ARG A 617 -18.61 2.35 12.52
N SER A 618 -18.29 1.67 11.42
CA SER A 618 -18.53 0.25 11.22
C SER A 618 -17.23 -0.54 11.42
N ALA A 619 -17.33 -1.87 11.56
CA ALA A 619 -16.16 -2.76 11.61
C ALA A 619 -15.48 -2.93 10.23
N SER A 620 -16.12 -2.48 9.14
CA SER A 620 -15.53 -2.51 7.79
C SER A 620 -14.95 -1.14 7.41
N SER A 621 -13.61 -1.04 7.47
CA SER A 621 -12.82 0.16 7.19
C SER A 621 -12.29 0.27 5.74
N HIS A 622 -12.37 -0.82 4.97
CA HIS A 622 -11.74 -0.90 3.66
C HIS A 622 -12.32 0.12 2.66
N GLY A 623 -11.45 0.77 1.88
CA GLY A 623 -11.85 1.59 0.73
C GLY A 623 -12.28 3.03 1.03
N MET A 624 -12.35 3.46 2.30
CA MET A 624 -12.84 4.80 2.68
C MET A 624 -12.10 5.95 1.97
N TRP A 625 -10.77 5.86 1.82
CA TRP A 625 -9.96 6.87 1.11
C TRP A 625 -10.35 7.00 -0.37
N TYR A 626 -10.59 5.88 -1.05
CA TYR A 626 -11.00 5.90 -2.46
C TYR A 626 -12.40 6.47 -2.64
N MET A 627 -13.35 6.11 -1.76
CA MET A 627 -14.72 6.62 -1.78
C MET A 627 -14.77 8.14 -1.55
N ILE A 628 -14.06 8.66 -0.55
CA ILE A 628 -14.04 10.11 -0.29
C ILE A 628 -13.26 10.87 -1.37
N GLY A 629 -12.18 10.29 -1.91
CA GLY A 629 -11.44 10.84 -3.05
C GLY A 629 -12.29 10.91 -4.33
N LEU A 630 -13.19 9.96 -4.55
CA LEU A 630 -14.17 10.04 -5.63
C LEU A 630 -15.22 11.13 -5.36
N ALA A 631 -15.75 11.25 -4.14
CA ALA A 631 -16.63 12.35 -3.79
C ALA A 631 -15.96 13.71 -4.07
N MET A 632 -14.69 13.87 -3.72
CA MET A 632 -13.90 15.06 -4.05
C MET A 632 -13.74 15.26 -5.57
N ARG A 633 -13.38 14.22 -6.34
CA ARG A 633 -13.32 14.31 -7.81
C ARG A 633 -14.66 14.70 -8.45
N THR A 634 -15.76 14.24 -7.90
CA THR A 634 -17.12 14.60 -8.36
C THR A 634 -17.49 16.04 -8.00
N CYS A 635 -17.05 16.53 -6.82
CA CYS A 635 -17.10 17.96 -6.49
C CYS A 635 -16.28 18.84 -7.45
N ILE A 636 -15.14 18.33 -7.95
CA ILE A 636 -14.29 19.02 -8.93
C ILE A 636 -14.99 19.08 -10.30
N ASP A 637 -15.51 17.95 -10.77
CA ASP A 637 -16.22 17.80 -12.05
C ASP A 637 -17.50 18.67 -12.12
N LEU A 638 -18.23 18.79 -11.02
CA LEU A 638 -19.35 19.75 -10.88
C LEU A 638 -18.91 21.21 -10.61
N GLY A 639 -17.61 21.45 -10.43
CA GLY A 639 -17.06 22.77 -10.14
C GLY A 639 -17.50 23.38 -8.81
N LEU A 640 -17.87 22.57 -7.81
CA LEU A 640 -18.31 23.05 -6.49
C LEU A 640 -17.21 23.78 -5.70
N HIS A 641 -15.95 23.58 -6.11
CA HIS A 641 -14.77 24.28 -5.60
C HIS A 641 -14.58 25.69 -6.18
N ARG A 642 -15.40 26.09 -7.19
CA ARG A 642 -15.29 27.33 -7.95
C ARG A 642 -16.47 28.30 -7.73
N LYS A 643 -16.14 29.52 -7.33
CA LYS A 643 -17.08 30.66 -7.20
C LYS A 643 -17.74 31.04 -8.53
N SER A 644 -17.11 30.80 -9.68
CA SER A 644 -17.73 31.01 -11.00
C SER A 644 -19.02 30.22 -11.19
N ASN A 645 -19.15 29.06 -10.53
CA ASN A 645 -20.29 28.15 -10.67
C ASN A 645 -21.45 28.47 -9.70
N GLU A 646 -21.37 29.60 -9.00
CA GLU A 646 -22.45 30.20 -8.21
C GLU A 646 -23.28 31.22 -9.01
N LEU A 647 -22.82 31.63 -10.20
CA LEU A 647 -23.53 32.57 -11.06
C LEU A 647 -24.88 31.99 -11.51
N ASN A 648 -25.94 32.80 -11.41
CA ASN A 648 -27.33 32.45 -11.73
C ASN A 648 -27.94 31.28 -10.92
N VAL A 649 -27.38 30.97 -9.74
CA VAL A 649 -27.90 29.94 -8.82
C VAL A 649 -28.63 30.60 -7.63
N SER A 650 -29.68 29.96 -7.10
CA SER A 650 -30.41 30.50 -5.94
C SER A 650 -29.58 30.49 -4.66
N LEU A 651 -29.83 31.44 -3.75
CA LEU A 651 -29.07 31.61 -2.51
C LEU A 651 -29.13 30.40 -1.55
N ASP A 652 -30.17 29.58 -1.63
CA ASP A 652 -30.28 28.29 -0.92
C ASP A 652 -29.40 27.21 -1.57
N MET A 653 -29.45 27.09 -2.90
CA MET A 653 -28.66 26.12 -3.63
C MET A 653 -27.15 26.41 -3.55
N ILE A 654 -26.75 27.69 -3.54
CA ILE A 654 -25.36 28.09 -3.28
C ILE A 654 -24.91 27.63 -1.89
N ASP A 655 -25.71 27.90 -0.85
CA ASP A 655 -25.40 27.47 0.52
C ASP A 655 -25.27 25.94 0.62
N ARG A 656 -26.23 25.19 0.06
CA ARG A 656 -26.16 23.72 0.01
C ARG A 656 -24.92 23.19 -0.73
N ARG A 657 -24.53 23.82 -1.84
CA ARG A 657 -23.29 23.49 -2.58
C ARG A 657 -22.04 23.74 -1.75
N ARG A 658 -21.93 24.91 -1.10
CA ARG A 658 -20.82 25.26 -0.20
C ARG A 658 -20.75 24.26 0.97
N ARG A 659 -21.86 24.01 1.66
CA ARG A 659 -21.95 23.03 2.76
C ARG A 659 -21.47 21.64 2.36
N LEU A 660 -21.93 21.14 1.21
CA LEU A 660 -21.55 19.83 0.69
C LEU A 660 -20.06 19.77 0.35
N PHE A 661 -19.54 20.76 -0.40
CA PHE A 661 -18.12 20.83 -0.74
C PHE A 661 -17.21 20.87 0.49
N TRP A 662 -17.46 21.78 1.44
CA TRP A 662 -16.63 21.93 2.63
C TRP A 662 -16.74 20.72 3.58
N THR A 663 -17.89 20.01 3.60
CA THR A 663 -18.02 18.74 4.32
C THR A 663 -17.16 17.64 3.70
N VAL A 664 -17.21 17.47 2.37
CA VAL A 664 -16.39 16.49 1.63
C VAL A 664 -14.90 16.81 1.80
N TYR A 665 -14.52 18.09 1.66
CA TYR A 665 -13.17 18.59 1.95
C TYR A 665 -12.72 18.21 3.37
N SER A 666 -13.52 18.50 4.38
CA SER A 666 -13.17 18.22 5.77
C SER A 666 -12.96 16.73 6.05
N LEU A 667 -13.84 15.88 5.52
CA LEU A 667 -13.73 14.42 5.64
C LEU A 667 -12.52 13.87 4.88
N GLU A 668 -12.28 14.34 3.66
CA GLU A 668 -11.15 13.91 2.82
C GLU A 668 -9.81 14.23 3.47
N ARG A 669 -9.61 15.48 3.93
CA ARG A 669 -8.42 15.88 4.70
C ARG A 669 -8.23 15.00 5.93
N THR A 670 -9.29 14.79 6.71
CA THR A 670 -9.24 13.98 7.93
C THR A 670 -8.80 12.54 7.66
N ILE A 671 -9.37 11.91 6.62
CA ILE A 671 -9.12 10.50 6.25
C ILE A 671 -7.74 10.35 5.62
N ALA A 672 -7.39 11.17 4.63
CA ALA A 672 -6.12 11.08 3.92
C ALA A 672 -4.93 11.31 4.85
N ILE A 673 -5.00 12.33 5.72
CA ILE A 673 -3.95 12.59 6.74
C ILE A 673 -3.88 11.44 7.76
N SER A 674 -5.01 10.92 8.26
CA SER A 674 -4.99 9.79 9.21
C SER A 674 -4.45 8.48 8.60
N LEU A 675 -4.39 8.36 7.27
CA LEU A 675 -3.87 7.19 6.53
C LEU A 675 -2.52 7.44 5.83
N GLY A 676 -1.90 8.62 6.00
CA GLY A 676 -0.66 8.98 5.31
C GLY A 676 -0.73 8.99 3.79
N ARG A 677 -1.89 9.34 3.23
CA ARG A 677 -2.13 9.45 1.78
C ARG A 677 -2.11 10.91 1.32
N PRO A 678 -1.69 11.19 0.07
CA PRO A 678 -1.79 12.53 -0.50
C PRO A 678 -3.24 13.01 -0.65
N LEU A 679 -3.40 14.33 -0.75
CA LEU A 679 -4.68 15.03 -0.86
C LEU A 679 -5.09 15.18 -2.33
N SER A 680 -6.38 15.06 -2.68
CA SER A 680 -6.84 15.04 -4.08
C SER A 680 -6.91 16.42 -4.74
N LEU A 681 -7.00 17.49 -3.95
CA LEU A 681 -7.20 18.87 -4.42
C LEU A 681 -6.36 19.83 -3.57
N PRO A 682 -5.34 20.52 -4.12
CA PRO A 682 -4.55 21.47 -3.34
C PRO A 682 -5.30 22.79 -3.11
N ASP A 683 -5.12 23.40 -1.93
CA ASP A 683 -5.87 24.59 -1.48
C ASP A 683 -5.81 25.78 -2.45
N ARG A 684 -4.71 25.93 -3.21
CA ARG A 684 -4.52 26.97 -4.23
C ARG A 684 -5.51 26.92 -5.41
N GLN A 685 -6.26 25.82 -5.56
CA GLN A 685 -7.28 25.66 -6.60
C GLN A 685 -8.71 25.95 -6.10
N ILE A 686 -8.88 26.27 -4.81
CA ILE A 686 -10.18 26.52 -4.18
C ILE A 686 -10.41 28.03 -4.06
N ASP A 687 -11.45 28.56 -4.72
CA ASP A 687 -11.86 29.97 -4.60
C ASP A 687 -13.31 30.16 -4.12
N VAL A 688 -14.05 29.06 -3.92
CA VAL A 688 -15.35 29.07 -3.24
C VAL A 688 -15.19 29.51 -1.78
N GLN A 689 -16.15 30.32 -1.30
CA GLN A 689 -16.15 30.84 0.06
C GLN A 689 -16.63 29.79 1.06
N LEU A 690 -16.29 29.97 2.34
CA LEU A 690 -16.88 29.19 3.42
C LEU A 690 -18.40 29.42 3.48
N PRO A 691 -19.19 28.46 4.02
CA PRO A 691 -20.62 28.65 4.23
C PRO A 691 -20.90 29.77 5.24
N GLU A 692 -22.04 30.45 5.10
CA GLU A 692 -22.45 31.56 5.96
C GLU A 692 -23.46 31.09 7.02
N ILE A 693 -23.31 31.57 8.25
CA ILE A 693 -24.31 31.34 9.30
C ILE A 693 -25.49 32.29 9.08
N ARG A 694 -26.62 31.77 8.60
CA ARG A 694 -27.85 32.56 8.39
C ARG A 694 -28.78 32.44 9.62
N PRO A 695 -29.30 33.56 10.18
CA PRO A 695 -30.19 33.52 11.34
C PRO A 695 -31.44 32.65 11.15
N ASP A 696 -31.99 32.64 9.93
CA ASP A 696 -33.26 32.00 9.60
C ASP A 696 -33.11 30.50 9.28
N ALA A 697 -31.88 29.98 9.18
CA ALA A 697 -31.60 28.62 8.74
C ALA A 697 -30.82 27.85 9.82
N ARG A 698 -31.45 26.82 10.41
CA ARG A 698 -30.88 25.93 11.45
C ARG A 698 -29.81 24.95 10.91
N ASN A 699 -29.00 25.40 9.97
CA ASN A 699 -28.33 24.56 8.97
C ASN A 699 -26.82 24.42 9.14
N ILE A 700 -26.18 25.27 9.95
CA ILE A 700 -24.73 25.25 10.23
C ILE A 700 -24.48 25.73 11.65
N GLY A 701 -23.81 24.90 12.47
CA GLY A 701 -23.28 25.32 13.77
C GLY A 701 -21.87 25.93 13.64
N PRO A 702 -21.45 26.82 14.56
CA PRO A 702 -20.12 27.45 14.53
C PRO A 702 -19.00 26.41 14.48
N THR A 703 -19.17 25.28 15.17
CA THR A 703 -18.26 24.12 15.19
C THR A 703 -17.79 23.69 13.80
N ALA A 704 -18.70 23.57 12.82
CA ALA A 704 -18.34 23.17 11.45
C ALA A 704 -17.43 24.21 10.78
N LEU A 705 -17.72 25.49 10.96
CA LEU A 705 -16.95 26.59 10.37
C LEU A 705 -15.53 26.66 10.95
N CYS A 706 -15.39 26.56 12.28
CA CYS A 706 -14.08 26.50 12.94
C CYS A 706 -13.27 25.30 12.40
N LEU A 707 -13.90 24.11 12.31
CA LEU A 707 -13.26 22.89 11.78
C LEU A 707 -12.83 23.06 10.32
N PHE A 708 -13.64 23.66 9.45
CA PHE A 708 -13.24 23.92 8.06
C PHE A 708 -12.00 24.82 7.95
N ARG A 709 -11.91 25.88 8.77
CA ARG A 709 -10.68 26.70 8.87
C ARG A 709 -9.48 25.87 9.33
N LEU A 710 -9.65 25.01 10.34
CA LEU A 710 -8.59 24.14 10.86
C LEU A 710 -8.10 23.11 9.83
N ARG A 711 -8.99 22.51 9.03
CA ARG A 711 -8.62 21.56 7.97
C ARG A 711 -7.81 22.20 6.83
N ARG A 712 -7.85 23.53 6.68
CA ARG A 712 -6.93 24.26 5.77
C ARG A 712 -5.53 24.39 6.37
N LEU A 713 -5.42 24.64 7.67
CA LEU A 713 -4.14 24.62 8.37
C LEU A 713 -3.51 23.23 8.35
N GLU A 714 -4.28 22.16 8.61
CA GLU A 714 -3.80 20.77 8.44
C GLU A 714 -3.34 20.48 7.00
N SER A 715 -4.03 21.00 5.98
CA SER A 715 -3.60 20.86 4.57
C SER A 715 -2.25 21.57 4.32
N GLN A 716 -2.06 22.75 4.89
CA GLN A 716 -0.79 23.50 4.78
C GLN A 716 0.35 22.80 5.53
N ILE A 717 0.07 22.17 6.68
CA ILE A 717 1.03 21.35 7.41
C ILE A 717 1.48 20.16 6.56
N GLN A 718 0.55 19.46 5.90
CA GLN A 718 0.86 18.35 5.00
C GLN A 718 1.76 18.80 3.84
N ASP A 719 1.41 19.87 3.13
CA ASP A 719 2.17 20.40 1.97
C ASP A 719 3.54 21.01 2.36
N ALA A 720 3.67 21.54 3.58
CA ALA A 720 4.87 22.23 4.05
C ALA A 720 5.89 21.30 4.74
N ILE A 721 5.43 20.34 5.53
CA ILE A 721 6.25 19.52 6.44
C ILE A 721 6.42 18.09 5.90
N TYR A 722 5.35 17.45 5.44
CA TYR A 722 5.34 16.05 4.99
C TYR A 722 5.74 15.90 3.51
N ARG A 723 6.77 16.65 3.10
CA ARG A 723 7.28 16.72 1.73
C ARG A 723 8.51 15.82 1.53
N VAL A 724 8.69 15.29 0.33
CA VAL A 724 9.78 14.34 0.00
C VAL A 724 11.02 15.05 -0.59
N ASP A 725 10.86 16.27 -1.12
CA ASP A 725 11.89 16.99 -1.87
C ASP A 725 12.89 17.80 -1.01
N LYS A 726 12.69 17.89 0.31
CA LYS A 726 13.58 18.63 1.21
C LYS A 726 13.74 17.92 2.56
N PRO A 727 14.93 18.00 3.20
CA PRO A 727 15.13 17.41 4.52
C PRO A 727 14.32 18.15 5.58
N LEU A 728 13.91 17.42 6.62
CA LEU A 728 13.04 17.94 7.67
C LEU A 728 13.66 19.09 8.48
N GLN A 729 14.99 19.07 8.67
CA GLN A 729 15.74 20.07 9.45
C GLN A 729 15.50 21.51 8.92
N ASP A 730 15.51 21.69 7.61
CA ASP A 730 15.28 22.99 6.94
C ASP A 730 13.87 23.54 7.14
N MET A 731 12.91 22.70 7.55
CA MET A 731 11.49 23.08 7.69
C MET A 731 11.16 23.69 9.05
N ARG A 732 12.09 23.75 10.01
CA ARG A 732 11.85 24.30 11.36
C ARG A 732 11.23 25.72 11.34
N PRO A 733 11.70 26.71 10.53
CA PRO A 733 11.05 28.02 10.49
C PRO A 733 9.59 28.00 10.00
N LYS A 734 9.23 27.04 9.12
CA LYS A 734 7.84 26.84 8.68
C LYS A 734 6.98 26.23 9.79
N MET A 735 7.55 25.31 10.57
CA MET A 735 6.87 24.72 11.73
C MET A 735 6.46 25.82 12.73
N GLU A 736 7.37 26.76 13.04
CA GLU A 736 7.09 27.88 13.95
C GLU A 736 5.98 28.81 13.42
N GLY A 737 6.04 29.17 12.13
CA GLY A 737 5.00 29.99 11.48
C GLY A 737 3.62 29.32 11.44
N LEU A 738 3.57 28.03 11.13
CA LEU A 738 2.32 27.25 11.15
C LEU A 738 1.79 27.06 12.57
N TYR A 739 2.66 26.91 13.58
CA TYR A 739 2.26 26.81 14.97
C TYR A 739 1.63 28.11 15.47
N LYS A 740 2.20 29.28 15.10
CA LYS A 740 1.59 30.58 15.36
C LYS A 740 0.19 30.69 14.74
N SER A 741 0.02 30.23 13.49
CA SER A 741 -1.29 30.23 12.81
C SER A 741 -2.32 29.32 13.50
N LEU A 742 -1.89 28.18 14.08
CA LEU A 742 -2.74 27.35 14.93
C LEU A 742 -3.14 28.08 16.23
N GLN A 743 -2.21 28.80 16.88
CA GLN A 743 -2.50 29.59 18.09
C GLN A 743 -3.50 30.72 17.80
N GLU A 744 -3.34 31.42 16.67
CA GLU A 744 -4.27 32.45 16.18
C GLU A 744 -5.67 31.86 15.95
N TRP A 745 -5.77 30.73 15.22
CA TRP A 745 -7.04 30.00 15.05
C TRP A 745 -7.69 29.60 16.39
N ARG A 746 -6.89 29.21 17.39
CA ARG A 746 -7.40 28.84 18.72
C ARG A 746 -7.99 30.05 19.45
N ALA A 747 -7.35 31.22 19.33
CA ALA A 747 -7.87 32.46 19.91
C ALA A 747 -9.17 32.89 19.22
N GLU A 748 -9.26 32.80 17.88
CA GLU A 748 -10.51 33.01 17.14
C GLU A 748 -11.62 32.08 17.62
N MET A 749 -11.36 30.77 17.64
CA MET A 749 -12.34 29.74 18.02
C MET A 749 -12.88 29.95 19.44
N ILE A 750 -12.05 30.37 20.40
CA ILE A 750 -12.47 30.67 21.77
C ILE A 750 -13.33 31.93 21.86
N SER A 751 -13.21 32.87 20.91
CA SER A 751 -14.10 34.03 20.83
C SER A 751 -15.44 33.73 20.14
N GLU A 752 -15.46 32.77 19.19
CA GLU A 752 -16.70 32.26 18.56
C GLU A 752 -17.46 31.27 19.47
N ILE A 753 -16.76 30.45 20.25
CA ILE A 753 -17.34 29.40 21.12
C ILE A 753 -16.79 29.58 22.55
N PRO A 754 -17.61 30.07 23.51
CA PRO A 754 -17.16 30.28 24.89
C PRO A 754 -16.67 28.99 25.56
N MET A 755 -15.60 29.10 26.35
CA MET A 755 -14.99 27.99 27.10
C MET A 755 -15.94 27.30 28.10
N SER A 756 -17.06 27.93 28.45
CA SER A 756 -18.14 27.36 29.28
C SER A 756 -19.07 26.42 28.51
N SER A 757 -19.07 26.44 27.17
CA SER A 757 -19.87 25.55 26.35
C SER A 757 -19.22 24.16 26.25
N PRO A 758 -19.94 23.05 26.51
CA PRO A 758 -19.44 21.69 26.27
C PRO A 758 -18.96 21.46 24.83
N GLU A 759 -19.50 22.21 23.87
CA GLU A 759 -19.15 22.11 22.44
C GLU A 759 -17.69 22.46 22.15
N VAL A 760 -17.05 23.30 22.98
CA VAL A 760 -15.65 23.74 22.80
C VAL A 760 -14.65 22.59 22.86
N ASN A 761 -15.00 21.48 23.54
CA ASN A 761 -14.14 20.32 23.70
C ASN A 761 -13.79 19.65 22.37
N TYR A 762 -14.71 19.68 21.38
CA TYR A 762 -14.51 18.99 20.12
C TYR A 762 -13.58 19.75 19.14
N PRO A 763 -13.74 21.05 18.88
CA PRO A 763 -12.73 21.84 18.16
C PRO A 763 -11.36 21.84 18.85
N LEU A 764 -11.32 21.91 20.19
CA LEU A 764 -10.07 21.92 20.95
C LEU A 764 -9.31 20.59 20.82
N LEU A 765 -10.00 19.45 20.84
CA LEU A 765 -9.43 18.14 20.53
C LEU A 765 -8.74 18.13 19.15
N HIS A 766 -9.40 18.66 18.11
CA HIS A 766 -8.80 18.73 16.77
C HIS A 766 -7.64 19.72 16.69
N TYR A 767 -7.64 20.81 17.46
CA TYR A 767 -6.48 21.70 17.58
C TYR A 767 -5.26 20.96 18.13
N HIS A 768 -5.41 20.21 19.22
CA HIS A 768 -4.30 19.44 19.79
C HIS A 768 -3.80 18.35 18.82
N ARG A 769 -4.72 17.71 18.06
CA ARG A 769 -4.37 16.81 16.93
C ARG A 769 -3.52 17.52 15.87
N ALA A 770 -3.88 18.74 15.47
CA ALA A 770 -3.14 19.51 14.45
C ALA A 770 -1.76 19.99 14.97
N VAL A 771 -1.65 20.42 16.22
CA VAL A 771 -0.36 20.75 16.87
C VAL A 771 0.55 19.52 16.93
N ARG A 772 -0.01 18.35 17.29
CA ARG A 772 0.72 17.08 17.31
C ARG A 772 1.19 16.70 15.90
N LEU A 773 0.32 16.79 14.89
CA LEU A 773 0.67 16.55 13.48
C LEU A 773 1.82 17.44 13.00
N LEU A 774 1.84 18.71 13.41
CA LEU A 774 2.88 19.67 13.03
C LEU A 774 4.24 19.36 13.65
N ILE A 775 4.28 19.04 14.95
CA ILE A 775 5.53 18.95 15.72
C ILE A 775 6.08 17.51 15.76
N GLN A 776 5.22 16.48 15.75
CA GLN A 776 5.63 15.07 15.90
C GLN A 776 6.81 14.65 15.00
N PRO A 777 6.86 15.00 13.69
CA PRO A 777 7.99 14.60 12.84
C PRO A 777 9.35 15.07 13.34
N PHE A 778 9.38 16.22 14.04
CA PHE A 778 10.62 16.82 14.53
C PHE A 778 11.10 16.24 15.86
N LEU A 779 10.30 15.45 16.57
CA LEU A 779 10.67 14.92 17.89
C LEU A 779 12.03 14.19 17.88
N PRO A 780 12.37 13.30 16.93
CA PRO A 780 13.68 12.64 16.89
C PRO A 780 14.87 13.60 16.70
N LEU A 781 14.61 14.84 16.28
CA LEU A 781 15.59 15.90 16.02
C LEU A 781 15.59 16.99 17.12
N MET A 782 14.80 16.83 18.18
CA MET A 782 14.65 17.78 19.28
C MET A 782 15.31 17.23 20.56
N ASP A 783 15.91 18.13 21.34
CA ASP A 783 16.28 17.85 22.72
C ASP A 783 15.06 18.02 23.64
N PRO A 784 14.93 17.31 24.78
CA PRO A 784 13.80 17.48 25.70
C PRO A 784 13.64 18.89 26.25
N SER A 785 14.72 19.68 26.29
CA SER A 785 14.71 21.09 26.67
C SER A 785 14.07 22.02 25.61
N ASP A 786 13.83 21.55 24.38
CA ASP A 786 13.11 22.30 23.36
C ASP A 786 11.65 22.54 23.81
N THR A 787 11.20 23.80 23.72
CA THR A 787 9.84 24.18 24.10
C THR A 787 8.80 23.45 23.23
N TYR A 788 9.12 23.18 21.96
CA TYR A 788 8.23 22.46 21.05
C TYR A 788 8.06 20.98 21.41
N HIS A 789 9.12 20.33 21.93
CA HIS A 789 9.03 18.97 22.46
C HIS A 789 7.98 18.90 23.59
N THR A 790 8.06 19.82 24.55
CA THR A 790 7.08 19.93 25.65
C THR A 790 5.66 20.25 25.14
N ILE A 791 5.51 21.13 24.13
CA ILE A 791 4.20 21.46 23.53
C ILE A 791 3.56 20.24 22.86
N CYS A 792 4.35 19.42 22.16
CA CYS A 792 3.87 18.22 21.49
C CYS A 792 3.35 17.19 22.49
N LEU A 793 4.09 16.93 23.57
CA LEU A 793 3.67 15.99 24.63
C LEU A 793 2.42 16.48 25.36
N ARG A 794 2.36 17.76 25.74
CA ARG A 794 1.15 18.35 26.33
C ARG A 794 -0.06 18.20 25.41
N SER A 795 0.11 18.41 24.10
CA SER A 795 -0.97 18.24 23.13
C SER A 795 -1.38 16.77 22.95
N ALA A 796 -0.44 15.82 23.00
CA ALA A 796 -0.75 14.40 22.99
C ALA A 796 -1.54 13.97 24.24
N GLY A 797 -1.14 14.44 25.43
CA GLY A 797 -1.89 14.20 26.67
C GLY A 797 -3.28 14.85 26.66
N ASP A 798 -3.38 16.10 26.22
CA ASP A 798 -4.65 16.83 26.12
C ASP A 798 -5.63 16.14 25.15
N ILE A 799 -5.17 15.45 24.10
CA ILE A 799 -6.01 14.58 23.23
C ILE A 799 -6.60 13.42 24.04
N CYS A 800 -5.78 12.67 24.76
CA CYS A 800 -6.21 11.51 25.55
C CYS A 800 -7.21 11.93 26.65
N GLN A 801 -6.92 13.02 27.35
CA GLN A 801 -7.82 13.57 28.38
C GLN A 801 -9.10 14.17 27.78
N ALA A 802 -9.05 14.80 26.60
CA ALA A 802 -10.24 15.29 25.91
C ALA A 802 -11.15 14.14 25.48
N HIS A 803 -10.61 13.05 24.94
CA HIS A 803 -11.40 11.85 24.65
C HIS A 803 -12.01 11.22 25.91
N LYS A 804 -11.23 11.10 27.00
CA LYS A 804 -11.72 10.64 28.31
C LYS A 804 -12.90 11.48 28.82
N ARG A 805 -12.82 12.82 28.74
CA ARG A 805 -13.96 13.73 29.06
C ARG A 805 -15.14 13.55 28.10
N LEU A 806 -14.89 13.42 26.80
CA LEU A 806 -15.93 13.22 25.79
C LEU A 806 -16.67 11.88 25.97
N HIS A 807 -16.05 10.84 26.54
CA HIS A 807 -16.74 9.58 26.88
C HIS A 807 -17.51 9.63 28.20
N GLN A 808 -17.26 10.62 29.06
CA GLN A 808 -18.08 10.89 30.23
C GLN A 808 -19.41 11.59 29.85
N SER A 809 -19.39 12.45 28.81
CA SER A 809 -20.62 12.89 28.15
C SER A 809 -21.19 11.75 27.28
N LEU A 810 -22.38 11.27 27.60
CA LEU A 810 -22.98 10.08 26.96
C LEU A 810 -23.15 10.21 25.43
N ASP A 811 -23.19 11.43 24.88
CA ASP A 811 -23.46 11.73 23.46
C ASP A 811 -22.29 11.54 22.48
N TYR A 812 -21.12 11.07 22.92
CA TYR A 812 -19.96 10.91 22.03
C TYR A 812 -19.78 9.46 21.52
N GLY A 813 -20.27 9.22 20.30
CA GLY A 813 -20.00 7.99 19.54
C GLY A 813 -18.55 7.92 19.00
N HIS A 814 -17.98 6.72 19.07
CA HIS A 814 -16.64 6.39 18.58
C HIS A 814 -16.56 6.34 17.05
N SER A 815 -15.35 6.39 16.49
CA SER A 815 -15.09 6.21 15.05
C SER A 815 -13.64 5.73 14.81
N PHE A 816 -13.35 5.17 13.64
CA PHE A 816 -12.00 4.79 13.23
C PHE A 816 -10.97 5.90 13.44
N ILE A 817 -11.32 7.13 13.04
CA ILE A 817 -10.47 8.31 13.21
C ILE A 817 -10.26 8.67 14.68
N ALA A 818 -11.23 8.41 15.57
CA ALA A 818 -11.07 8.64 17.01
C ALA A 818 -10.09 7.64 17.62
N VAL A 819 -10.21 6.34 17.29
CA VAL A 819 -9.27 5.29 17.73
C VAL A 819 -7.85 5.62 17.25
N GLN A 820 -7.70 5.97 15.96
CA GLN A 820 -6.41 6.37 15.39
C GLN A 820 -5.84 7.63 16.07
N THR A 821 -6.67 8.64 16.36
CA THR A 821 -6.22 9.88 17.02
C THR A 821 -5.73 9.62 18.44
N VAL A 822 -6.43 8.78 19.21
CA VAL A 822 -6.03 8.40 20.58
C VAL A 822 -4.78 7.53 20.56
N PHE A 823 -4.75 6.46 19.75
CA PHE A 823 -3.61 5.55 19.69
C PHE A 823 -2.32 6.27 19.31
N VAL A 824 -2.30 7.09 18.25
CA VAL A 824 -1.06 7.79 17.85
C VAL A 824 -0.69 8.90 18.85
N ALA A 825 -1.64 9.48 19.59
CA ALA A 825 -1.33 10.35 20.73
C ALA A 825 -0.65 9.57 21.87
N GLY A 826 -1.18 8.39 22.25
CA GLY A 826 -0.53 7.47 23.19
C GLY A 826 0.88 7.07 22.74
N MET A 827 1.05 6.65 21.49
CA MET A 827 2.36 6.36 20.89
C MET A 827 3.35 7.53 21.01
N THR A 828 2.86 8.77 20.87
CA THR A 828 3.71 9.98 20.99
C THR A 828 4.24 10.13 22.42
N LEU A 829 3.40 9.82 23.44
CA LEU A 829 3.80 9.85 24.86
C LEU A 829 4.78 8.71 25.19
N VAL A 830 4.48 7.47 24.76
CA VAL A 830 5.31 6.29 25.00
C VAL A 830 6.67 6.43 24.30
N TYR A 831 6.72 6.97 23.08
CA TYR A 831 7.98 7.24 22.37
C TYR A 831 8.91 8.18 23.15
N ALA A 832 8.39 9.32 23.63
CA ALA A 832 9.22 10.26 24.38
C ALA A 832 9.65 9.70 25.74
N LEU A 833 8.80 8.90 26.40
CA LEU A 833 9.15 8.18 27.62
C LEU A 833 10.26 7.12 27.36
N TRP A 834 10.20 6.42 26.24
CA TRP A 834 11.21 5.44 25.82
C TRP A 834 12.56 6.08 25.48
N ARG A 835 12.55 7.30 24.93
CA ARG A 835 13.76 7.99 24.48
C ARG A 835 14.43 8.83 25.57
N TRP A 836 13.67 9.54 26.40
CA TRP A 836 14.17 10.51 27.39
C TRP A 836 13.55 10.33 28.78
N THR A 837 13.52 9.08 29.22
CA THR A 837 12.85 8.61 30.44
C THR A 837 12.95 9.53 31.65
N GLU A 838 14.16 9.89 32.09
CA GLU A 838 14.40 10.68 33.31
C GLU A 838 14.03 12.16 33.20
N GLN A 839 14.02 12.73 31.99
CA GLN A 839 13.76 14.16 31.76
C GLN A 839 12.29 14.45 31.45
N VAL A 840 11.55 13.41 31.03
CA VAL A 840 10.16 13.51 30.57
C VAL A 840 9.17 12.93 31.57
N TRP A 841 9.56 11.96 32.40
CA TRP A 841 8.66 11.32 33.35
C TRP A 841 8.14 12.30 34.42
N ASP A 842 6.82 12.46 34.46
CA ASP A 842 6.07 13.25 35.43
C ASP A 842 4.72 12.57 35.69
N ALA A 843 4.14 12.83 36.86
CA ALA A 843 2.82 12.33 37.25
C ALA A 843 1.72 12.68 36.24
N ARG A 844 1.85 13.81 35.51
CA ARG A 844 0.94 14.16 34.43
C ARG A 844 1.02 13.19 33.24
N ILE A 845 2.22 12.82 32.80
CA ILE A 845 2.38 11.90 31.67
C ILE A 845 1.89 10.49 32.05
N ALA A 846 2.09 10.07 33.30
CA ALA A 846 1.49 8.85 33.81
C ALA A 846 -0.05 8.89 33.76
N ASP A 847 -0.70 10.01 34.15
CA ASP A 847 -2.17 10.14 34.03
C ASP A 847 -2.65 10.21 32.57
N ASP A 848 -1.86 10.81 31.67
CA ASP A 848 -2.17 10.94 30.25
C ASP A 848 -2.05 9.60 29.49
N ILE A 849 -1.04 8.77 29.82
CA ILE A 849 -0.91 7.37 29.33
C ILE A 849 -2.07 6.52 29.85
N ARG A 850 -2.38 6.62 31.16
CA ARG A 850 -3.52 5.95 31.79
C ARG A 850 -4.86 6.39 31.18
N ALA A 851 -4.99 7.66 30.79
CA ALA A 851 -6.15 8.16 30.06
C ALA A 851 -6.26 7.55 28.66
N CYS A 852 -5.14 7.37 27.95
CA CYS A 852 -5.10 6.68 26.66
C CYS A 852 -5.58 5.22 26.78
N SER A 853 -4.98 4.46 27.70
CA SER A 853 -5.34 3.07 28.02
C SER A 853 -6.85 2.94 28.33
N LEU A 854 -7.36 3.75 29.26
CA LEU A 854 -8.78 3.74 29.64
C LEU A 854 -9.72 4.04 28.46
N VAL A 855 -9.36 4.97 27.58
CA VAL A 855 -10.16 5.31 26.40
C VAL A 855 -10.15 4.17 25.38
N LEU A 856 -9.00 3.56 25.11
CA LEU A 856 -8.88 2.40 24.21
C LEU A 856 -9.64 1.19 24.77
N PHE A 857 -9.60 0.97 26.10
CA PHE A 857 -10.41 -0.05 26.77
C PHE A 857 -11.91 0.19 26.54
N VAL A 858 -12.42 1.38 26.85
CA VAL A 858 -13.85 1.74 26.63
C VAL A 858 -14.26 1.67 25.16
N MET A 859 -13.34 1.95 24.22
CA MET A 859 -13.56 1.72 22.79
C MET A 859 -13.65 0.23 22.44
N SER A 860 -12.78 -0.61 23.03
CA SER A 860 -12.72 -2.06 22.78
C SER A 860 -13.94 -2.84 23.29
N GLU A 861 -14.56 -2.38 24.38
CA GLU A 861 -15.82 -2.94 24.90
C GLU A 861 -17.02 -2.61 23.99
N ARG A 862 -16.92 -1.55 23.18
CA ARG A 862 -17.98 -1.10 22.27
C ARG A 862 -17.77 -1.53 20.82
N ALA A 863 -16.57 -1.97 20.47
CA ALA A 863 -16.18 -2.38 19.12
C ALA A 863 -15.01 -3.36 19.18
N GLU A 864 -15.25 -4.64 18.89
CA GLU A 864 -14.25 -5.70 19.06
C GLU A 864 -12.98 -5.48 18.23
N TRP A 865 -13.11 -4.90 17.04
CA TRP A 865 -11.97 -4.58 16.16
C TRP A 865 -10.97 -3.59 16.78
N VAL A 866 -11.32 -2.93 17.89
CA VAL A 866 -10.43 -2.03 18.63
C VAL A 866 -9.53 -2.77 19.62
N ARG A 867 -9.87 -4.00 20.04
CA ARG A 867 -9.09 -4.80 21.01
C ARG A 867 -7.61 -4.88 20.64
N ARG A 868 -7.29 -5.16 19.37
CA ARG A 868 -5.91 -5.17 18.84
C ARG A 868 -5.11 -3.89 19.09
N TYR A 869 -5.72 -2.70 18.97
CA TYR A 869 -5.04 -1.43 19.22
C TYR A 869 -4.87 -1.15 20.73
N ARG A 870 -5.81 -1.63 21.57
CA ARG A 870 -5.63 -1.62 23.03
C ARG A 870 -4.47 -2.54 23.42
N ASP A 871 -4.51 -3.79 22.99
CA ASP A 871 -3.56 -4.83 23.41
C ASP A 871 -2.13 -4.49 22.96
N ALA A 872 -1.96 -3.98 21.73
CA ALA A 872 -0.69 -3.46 21.25
C ALA A 872 -0.19 -2.22 22.03
N PHE A 873 -1.10 -1.36 22.51
CA PHE A 873 -0.72 -0.20 23.32
C PHE A 873 -0.26 -0.60 24.73
N GLU A 874 -0.94 -1.54 25.39
CA GLU A 874 -0.54 -2.02 26.72
C GLU A 874 0.85 -2.69 26.68
N VAL A 875 1.13 -3.56 25.69
CA VAL A 875 2.46 -4.18 25.51
C VAL A 875 3.58 -3.15 25.39
N LEU A 876 3.33 -2.03 24.69
CA LEU A 876 4.29 -0.94 24.55
C LEU A 876 4.48 -0.12 25.84
N VAL A 877 3.39 0.08 26.61
CA VAL A 877 3.47 0.71 27.93
C VAL A 877 4.28 -0.16 28.89
N ASP A 878 4.01 -1.46 28.95
CA ASP A 878 4.74 -2.40 29.80
C ASP A 878 6.24 -2.47 29.45
N GLY A 879 6.58 -2.45 28.16
CA GLY A 879 7.96 -2.34 27.69
C GLY A 879 8.64 -1.06 28.18
N ALA A 880 7.98 0.11 28.04
CA ALA A 880 8.53 1.39 28.50
C ALA A 880 8.65 1.47 30.04
N MET A 881 7.68 0.91 30.78
CA MET A 881 7.68 0.86 32.25
C MET A 881 8.74 -0.12 32.79
N SER A 882 9.03 -1.21 32.09
CA SER A 882 10.11 -2.14 32.44
C SER A 882 11.49 -1.48 32.33
N ARG A 883 11.67 -0.61 31.33
CA ARG A 883 12.93 0.14 31.15
C ARG A 883 13.17 1.18 32.26
N LEU A 884 12.09 1.77 32.80
CA LEU A 884 12.12 2.64 34.00
C LEU A 884 12.64 1.88 35.23
N THR A 885 12.14 0.66 35.47
CA THR A 885 12.51 -0.12 36.68
C THR A 885 13.92 -0.71 36.59
N SER A 886 14.33 -1.25 35.43
CA SER A 886 15.67 -1.84 35.26
C SER A 886 16.81 -0.82 35.48
N ARG A 887 16.62 0.46 35.13
CA ARG A 887 17.62 1.50 35.38
C ARG A 887 17.70 1.94 36.84
N ASN A 888 16.57 2.03 37.55
CA ASN A 888 16.57 2.39 38.96
C ASN A 888 17.29 1.35 39.85
N ILE A 889 17.27 0.07 39.47
CA ILE A 889 18.04 -0.99 40.16
C ILE A 889 19.55 -0.78 39.94
N GLY A 890 19.97 -0.31 38.76
CA GLY A 890 21.39 -0.04 38.45
C GLY A 890 22.02 1.08 39.28
N VAL A 891 21.24 2.07 39.72
CA VAL A 891 21.72 3.21 40.53
C VAL A 891 22.02 2.79 41.98
N SER A 892 21.43 1.70 42.47
CA SER A 892 21.67 1.19 43.84
C SER A 892 22.94 0.34 43.99
N CYS A 893 23.63 -0.02 42.90
CA CYS A 893 24.77 -0.94 42.93
C CYS A 893 26.11 -0.32 42.49
N THR A 894 26.16 0.97 42.17
CA THR A 894 27.40 1.68 41.79
C THR A 894 27.85 2.67 42.86
N SER A 895 28.00 2.19 44.10
CA SER A 895 28.65 2.94 45.19
C SER A 895 29.52 2.03 46.07
N ASN A 896 30.54 1.42 45.47
CA ASN A 896 31.83 1.07 46.10
C ASN A 896 32.82 0.57 45.02
N ASN A 897 34.11 0.85 45.23
CA ASN A 897 35.28 0.41 44.43
C ASN A 897 35.68 1.23 43.19
N GLN A 898 35.90 2.53 43.38
CA GLN A 898 37.27 3.06 43.26
C GLN A 898 37.81 3.12 44.71
N GLU A 899 39.07 2.82 45.03
CA GLU A 899 40.31 2.89 44.27
C GLU A 899 41.12 1.57 44.31
N PHE A 900 41.82 1.23 43.22
CA PHE A 900 43.28 0.98 43.24
C PHE A 900 43.80 0.78 41.80
N THR A 901 44.96 1.35 41.50
CA THR A 901 45.52 1.41 40.13
C THR A 901 46.65 0.41 39.88
N SER A 902 46.82 0.06 38.59
CA SER A 902 48.07 -0.30 37.90
C SER A 902 48.51 -1.78 37.83
N SER A 903 49.45 -2.02 36.91
CA SER A 903 50.22 -3.27 36.63
C SER A 903 49.64 -4.33 35.68
N ALA A 904 49.76 -4.02 34.38
CA ALA A 904 50.57 -4.76 33.40
C ALA A 904 50.57 -6.32 33.31
N THR A 905 50.39 -6.76 32.05
CA THR A 905 51.07 -7.89 31.37
C THR A 905 50.81 -9.36 31.76
N SER A 906 50.07 -10.01 30.86
CA SER A 906 50.51 -11.18 30.06
C SER A 906 50.03 -12.61 30.41
N LYS A 907 49.63 -13.29 29.30
CA LYS A 907 49.84 -14.71 28.97
C LYS A 907 48.98 -15.84 29.60
N ILE A 908 48.26 -16.50 28.67
CA ILE A 908 48.31 -17.96 28.36
C ILE A 908 47.34 -18.92 29.11
N HIS A 909 46.47 -19.54 28.29
CA HIS A 909 45.78 -20.86 28.41
C HIS A 909 44.87 -21.08 29.64
N GLY A 910 43.68 -21.69 29.54
CA GLY A 910 43.15 -22.65 28.58
C GLY A 910 42.49 -23.81 29.36
N ALA A 911 41.43 -24.42 28.79
CA ALA A 911 40.70 -25.60 29.33
C ALA A 911 40.00 -25.41 30.70
N LYS A 912 38.91 -26.08 31.08
CA LYS A 912 37.77 -26.82 30.49
C LYS A 912 37.09 -27.51 31.69
N ASN A 913 35.80 -27.84 31.56
CA ASN A 913 35.02 -28.76 32.40
C ASN A 913 34.55 -28.27 33.79
N GLY A 914 33.26 -28.50 34.08
CA GLY A 914 32.72 -28.67 35.43
C GLY A 914 32.83 -30.14 35.87
N PRO A 915 31.84 -30.75 36.59
CA PRO A 915 30.49 -30.25 36.91
C PRO A 915 30.08 -30.46 38.40
N GLU A 916 28.79 -30.17 38.72
CA GLU A 916 27.94 -30.83 39.77
C GLU A 916 28.43 -30.86 41.26
N LEU A 917 27.63 -30.71 42.32
CA LEU A 917 26.28 -31.20 42.62
C LEU A 917 25.83 -30.68 44.03
N GLN A 918 24.53 -30.79 44.30
CA GLN A 918 23.89 -31.07 45.61
C GLN A 918 23.59 -29.98 46.67
N SER A 919 22.48 -30.24 47.33
CA SER A 919 21.65 -29.43 48.24
C SER A 919 21.69 -29.92 49.69
N ALA A 920 21.40 -29.05 50.66
CA ALA A 920 20.65 -29.41 51.87
C ALA A 920 20.11 -28.15 52.59
N ASP A 921 18.90 -28.26 53.13
CA ASP A 921 18.30 -27.33 54.10
C ASP A 921 19.05 -27.37 55.46
N ASP A 922 18.95 -26.31 56.29
CA ASP A 922 18.06 -26.39 57.47
C ASP A 922 17.75 -25.01 58.11
N SER A 923 16.71 -25.02 58.94
CA SER A 923 15.90 -23.92 59.46
C SER A 923 16.41 -23.26 60.76
N LEU A 924 15.87 -22.07 61.10
CA LEU A 924 15.40 -21.68 62.46
C LEU A 924 14.89 -20.21 62.56
N THR A 925 13.76 -19.99 63.24
CA THR A 925 13.18 -18.68 63.61
C THR A 925 12.58 -18.68 65.02
N PRO A 926 12.64 -17.55 65.76
CA PRO A 926 11.42 -16.96 66.39
C PRO A 926 11.48 -15.41 66.50
N SER A 927 10.45 -14.62 66.88
CA SER A 927 8.97 -14.71 66.87
C SER A 927 8.37 -13.39 67.43
N GLY A 928 7.23 -12.84 66.96
CA GLY A 928 6.65 -11.63 67.59
C GLY A 928 5.35 -11.01 67.03
N SER A 929 4.19 -11.55 67.45
CA SER A 929 2.85 -10.92 67.63
C SER A 929 2.24 -9.88 66.64
N GLY A 930 1.03 -10.16 66.14
CA GLY A 930 0.17 -9.27 65.31
C GLY A 930 -0.67 -8.23 66.09
N PRO A 931 -1.80 -7.71 65.53
CA PRO A 931 -2.96 -8.54 65.16
C PRO A 931 -3.59 -8.27 63.76
N GLU A 932 -4.59 -9.09 63.42
CA GLU A 932 -5.21 -9.27 62.09
C GLU A 932 -6.57 -8.57 61.89
N LEU A 933 -7.02 -8.47 60.62
CA LEU A 933 -8.33 -8.91 60.06
C LEU A 933 -8.70 -8.11 58.79
N PRO A 934 -9.45 -8.68 57.82
CA PRO A 934 -9.43 -10.07 57.33
C PRO A 934 -9.17 -10.14 55.79
N SER A 935 -8.55 -11.22 55.33
CA SER A 935 -8.36 -11.51 53.91
C SER A 935 -9.17 -12.73 53.47
N ASP A 936 -10.32 -12.51 52.82
CA ASP A 936 -11.10 -13.56 52.15
C ASP A 936 -11.55 -13.05 50.77
N PHE A 937 -10.71 -13.21 49.75
CA PHE A 937 -11.17 -13.33 48.35
C PHE A 937 -10.10 -13.88 47.36
N TRP A 938 -9.15 -14.69 47.84
CA TRP A 938 -8.17 -15.38 46.96
C TRP A 938 -7.85 -16.81 47.43
N GLN A 939 -8.74 -17.77 47.13
CA GLN A 939 -8.31 -19.14 46.80
C GLN A 939 -9.43 -19.96 46.15
N ALA A 940 -9.40 -19.98 44.81
CA ALA A 940 -9.93 -21.07 43.99
C ALA A 940 -8.95 -21.28 42.83
N GLY A 941 -7.76 -21.80 43.17
CA GLY A 941 -6.67 -22.02 42.20
C GLY A 941 -6.92 -23.26 41.35
N GLY A 942 -6.61 -23.16 40.05
CA GLY A 942 -6.85 -24.21 39.04
C GLY A 942 -5.79 -24.26 37.94
N SER A 943 -4.52 -24.11 38.31
CA SER A 943 -3.30 -24.52 37.56
C SER A 943 -3.39 -24.66 36.03
N ALA A 944 -2.79 -23.72 35.30
CA ALA A 944 -2.17 -23.97 34.01
C ALA A 944 -0.77 -23.33 34.00
N ALA A 945 0.26 -24.12 33.71
CA ALA A 945 1.65 -23.74 33.91
C ALA A 945 2.22 -22.87 32.76
N ALA A 946 3.27 -22.14 33.11
CA ALA A 946 4.09 -21.25 32.29
C ALA A 946 4.22 -21.62 30.80
N THR A 947 3.79 -20.68 29.94
CA THR A 947 4.28 -20.47 28.56
C THR A 947 4.50 -18.98 28.33
N SER A 948 5.22 -18.35 29.25
CA SER A 948 5.57 -16.93 29.23
C SER A 948 7.08 -16.75 29.07
N ASP A 949 7.54 -16.81 27.83
CA ASP A 949 8.77 -16.18 27.30
C ASP A 949 8.78 -16.41 25.76
N TRP A 950 9.42 -15.53 24.99
CA TRP A 950 9.57 -15.57 23.51
C TRP A 950 8.43 -15.03 22.61
N GLN A 951 7.62 -14.06 23.05
CA GLN A 951 6.83 -13.20 22.11
C GLN A 951 6.84 -11.70 22.43
N GLY A 952 7.12 -11.28 23.67
CA GLY A 952 7.10 -9.85 24.04
C GLY A 952 8.28 -9.02 23.53
N LEU A 953 9.43 -9.65 23.25
CA LEU A 953 10.65 -8.94 22.80
C LEU A 953 10.63 -8.62 21.29
N ASP A 954 10.10 -9.52 20.45
CA ASP A 954 10.02 -9.32 18.99
C ASP A 954 9.14 -8.11 18.63
N ILE A 955 7.97 -7.96 19.25
CA ILE A 955 7.06 -6.82 19.01
C ILE A 955 7.76 -5.50 19.36
N VAL A 956 8.58 -5.48 20.42
CA VAL A 956 9.33 -4.29 20.84
C VAL A 956 10.49 -3.99 19.89
N GLU A 957 11.14 -4.99 19.27
CA GLU A 957 12.16 -4.76 18.24
C GLU A 957 11.59 -4.42 16.85
N GLU A 958 10.46 -5.01 16.44
CA GLU A 958 9.74 -4.58 15.22
C GLU A 958 9.21 -3.15 15.36
N MET A 959 8.60 -2.81 16.49
CA MET A 959 8.14 -1.44 16.75
C MET A 959 9.28 -0.46 17.03
N ARG A 960 10.47 -0.92 17.43
CA ARG A 960 11.68 -0.09 17.45
C ARG A 960 12.08 0.36 16.04
N ASN A 961 11.96 -0.51 15.03
CA ASN A 961 12.14 -0.10 13.63
C ASN A 961 11.08 0.94 13.19
N TRP A 962 9.86 0.89 13.74
CA TRP A 962 8.84 1.91 13.49
C TRP A 962 9.14 3.25 14.18
N ILE A 963 9.80 3.18 15.34
CA ILE A 963 10.22 4.32 16.16
C ILE A 963 11.42 5.07 15.54
N ASP A 964 12.37 4.35 14.94
CA ASP A 964 13.62 4.93 14.44
C ASP A 964 13.51 5.52 13.00
N HIS A 965 12.35 5.41 12.32
CA HIS A 965 12.13 5.96 10.97
C HIS A 965 11.46 7.36 10.96
N PRO A 966 11.95 8.35 10.18
CA PRO A 966 11.48 9.73 10.24
C PRO A 966 10.12 10.01 9.57
N VAL A 967 9.50 9.02 8.89
CA VAL A 967 8.18 9.17 8.25
C VAL A 967 7.11 8.47 9.09
N TRP A 968 6.77 9.11 10.21
CA TRP A 968 5.87 8.59 11.25
C TRP A 968 4.38 8.58 10.84
N MET A 969 3.97 7.65 9.98
CA MET A 969 2.57 7.28 9.80
C MET A 969 2.42 5.75 9.68
N PRO A 970 2.00 5.04 10.73
CA PRO A 970 1.72 3.61 10.65
C PRO A 970 0.66 3.35 9.59
N ASN A 971 0.82 2.29 8.80
CA ASN A 971 -0.25 1.85 7.90
C ASN A 971 -1.35 1.20 8.75
N PHE A 972 -2.28 2.02 9.23
CA PHE A 972 -3.39 1.63 10.11
C PHE A 972 -4.39 0.64 9.48
N GLU A 973 -4.28 0.36 8.17
CA GLU A 973 -5.03 -0.72 7.51
C GLU A 973 -4.30 -2.09 7.60
N MET A 974 -3.01 -2.12 7.95
CA MET A 974 -2.23 -3.35 8.18
C MET A 974 -2.09 -3.72 9.67
N LEU A 975 -2.33 -2.76 10.58
CA LEU A 975 -2.60 -2.99 12.00
C LEU A 975 -4.05 -3.42 12.21
#